data_AF-A0A4S2LQT4-F1
#
_entry.id   AF-A0A4S2LQT4-F1
#
_cell.length_a   1.000
_cell.length_b   1.000
_cell.length_c   1.000
_cell.angle_alpha   90.00
_cell.angle_beta   90.00
_cell.angle_gamma   90.00
#
_symmetry.space_group_name_H-M   'P 1'
#
loop_
_entity.id
_entity.type
_entity.pdbx_description
1 polymer ?
#
loop_
_entity_poly.entity_id
_entity_poly.type
_entity_poly.pdbx_seq_one_letter_code
_entity_poly.pdbx_strand_id
1 'polypeptide(L)'
;MGDLAGKYTEQLNDLARAPGRVQQKLTKALAQYDKKIQELRSIALLSDGSDISRLYRSTVSLIGRITEFLQATEAVQQKYLELVPAAQDLYQCAKPAIIEYEETARLARFSELQKYIAYYDSVIDAARLLNDNELLTDGVKQYLAFIHHEATQDFRCMPTLMNETASHQNCLNNLKFLVRSFEQLLEDMGFPVNPAPVFEEENAEKWTDEQLKSFADFFQQLASVEPTHLNVLLNKPLADIVSLPMHIILHSLEKRFRYHFTGSRKTNRLDKPEWYMTQILQWIRHNDYVLTVVDRDFLTSLEQDTGGRIRTQFIRGLVVLLLDKLQYDLGITDKLEARYTTEFELTDNGTKSVQVSSTQSTRSTNTPSGPLVDNLEWFGHLVDIVLQTDARLTQLAYPSGQPRPTDILCLPAVFALWLSLEQRLALVRLESLLNSTTAWSVVGDGDVRPQCAEDFIALLHAVGLRGRQLHDKLARSRFLRVQMNLIYMFHNKLEEFARSLGTSGTGTDTPHRVSGTKGDVSPETNAGMSTCRRLFGFLGPQTASPGSPARASHMFSWFGDTKQRGQTTRWIAVLNALTYARDALLESANDPYYVTFWEDSSLRAFLQQPDPWMNDLGLDGAQSVIPESKSLDDNPTVGHESSTGCPKAPIGVLHGGVFHQALHFYQLSLDEMLEETVQSVMREIRHKAQGYTSANDYWLRPGSVSAVTGGIHVDAISLELSGTASVLLICLRDRLFFLCKSLHPRLFARAWRRIASEMDNLLYHKLILVNRFSPAGAAQLRFDLTNCLFPLFALYTDRPESCFPQSRDAIILLNLLRGSAELLRNNLRERMSGTQADNNPLGPLIELGVFSMTPEEAELVLSLREIPD
;
A
#
# COMPACT_ATOMS: atom_id res chain seq x y z
N MET A 1 51.81 -38.19 -14.03
CA MET A 1 51.05 -39.30 -14.66
C MET A 1 51.36 -39.42 -16.15
N GLY A 2 51.28 -38.33 -16.93
CA GLY A 2 51.60 -38.38 -18.38
C GLY A 2 53.02 -38.86 -18.72
N ASP A 3 54.02 -38.46 -17.93
CA ASP A 3 55.44 -38.77 -18.22
C ASP A 3 55.86 -40.22 -17.89
N LEU A 4 55.12 -40.90 -16.99
CA LEU A 4 55.30 -42.33 -16.73
C LEU A 4 54.61 -43.19 -17.81
N ALA A 5 53.44 -42.78 -18.27
CA ALA A 5 52.69 -43.50 -19.29
C ALA A 5 53.50 -43.63 -20.59
N GLY A 6 54.19 -42.56 -20.99
CA GLY A 6 55.09 -42.54 -22.15
C GLY A 6 56.27 -43.52 -22.00
N LYS A 7 56.96 -43.52 -20.85
CA LYS A 7 58.04 -44.46 -20.56
C LYS A 7 57.61 -45.94 -20.61
N TYR A 8 56.41 -46.25 -20.12
CA TYR A 8 55.89 -47.62 -20.17
C TYR A 8 55.47 -48.06 -21.57
N THR A 9 54.97 -47.12 -22.39
CA THR A 9 54.65 -47.43 -23.79
C THR A 9 55.91 -47.64 -24.62
N GLU A 10 56.98 -46.86 -24.37
CA GLU A 10 58.29 -47.08 -24.99
C GLU A 10 58.88 -48.45 -24.61
N GLN A 11 58.85 -48.80 -23.32
CA GLN A 11 59.33 -50.11 -22.84
C GLN A 11 58.52 -51.30 -23.41
N LEU A 12 57.20 -51.15 -23.57
CA LEU A 12 56.35 -52.15 -24.22
C LEU A 12 56.68 -52.31 -25.70
N ASN A 13 56.95 -51.21 -26.41
CA ASN A 13 57.32 -51.22 -27.81
C ASN A 13 58.73 -51.82 -28.04
N ASP A 14 59.67 -51.60 -27.14
CA ASP A 14 61.01 -52.21 -27.19
C ASP A 14 60.98 -53.71 -26.86
N LEU A 15 60.14 -54.13 -25.91
CA LEU A 15 59.89 -55.56 -25.61
C LEU A 15 59.22 -56.31 -26.76
N ALA A 16 58.38 -55.62 -27.54
CA ALA A 16 57.72 -56.16 -28.72
C ALA A 16 58.67 -56.31 -29.93
N ARG A 17 59.76 -55.53 -30.01
CA ARG A 17 60.73 -55.57 -31.13
C ARG A 17 61.75 -56.72 -31.07
N ALA A 18 62.02 -57.33 -29.91
CA ALA A 18 62.97 -58.44 -29.82
C ALA A 18 62.34 -59.79 -30.27
N PRO A 19 63.03 -60.69 -30.99
CA PRO A 19 62.41 -61.90 -31.53
C PRO A 19 62.08 -62.92 -30.44
N GLY A 20 60.89 -63.53 -30.52
CA GLY A 20 60.34 -64.51 -29.56
C GLY A 20 58.89 -64.21 -29.16
N ARG A 21 58.05 -65.25 -28.96
CA ARG A 21 56.59 -65.12 -28.77
C ARG A 21 56.22 -64.10 -27.70
N VAL A 22 55.61 -63.00 -28.15
CA VAL A 22 55.24 -61.81 -27.35
C VAL A 22 54.44 -62.19 -26.10
N GLN A 23 53.58 -63.21 -26.19
CA GLN A 23 52.76 -63.68 -25.08
C GLN A 23 53.55 -64.25 -23.90
N GLN A 24 54.65 -64.99 -24.16
CA GLN A 24 55.54 -65.49 -23.10
C GLN A 24 56.37 -64.37 -22.47
N LYS A 25 56.70 -63.33 -23.24
CA LYS A 25 57.42 -62.15 -22.75
C LYS A 25 56.52 -61.27 -21.88
N LEU A 26 55.27 -61.06 -22.28
CA LEU A 26 54.25 -60.36 -21.50
C LEU A 26 53.93 -61.09 -20.20
N THR A 27 53.80 -62.42 -20.21
CA THR A 27 53.60 -63.19 -18.96
C THR A 27 54.82 -63.15 -18.05
N LYS A 28 56.04 -63.20 -18.58
CA LYS A 28 57.25 -62.99 -17.77
C LYS A 28 57.35 -61.57 -17.20
N ALA A 29 56.98 -60.55 -17.99
CA ALA A 29 56.97 -59.16 -17.56
C ALA A 29 55.90 -58.91 -16.49
N LEU A 30 54.69 -59.45 -16.66
CA LEU A 30 53.62 -59.42 -15.65
C LEU A 30 54.06 -60.11 -14.36
N ALA A 31 54.70 -61.28 -14.44
CA ALA A 31 55.24 -61.97 -13.27
C ALA A 31 56.37 -61.17 -12.59
N GLN A 32 57.22 -60.48 -13.36
CA GLN A 32 58.24 -59.57 -12.82
C GLN A 32 57.63 -58.34 -12.14
N TYR A 33 56.59 -57.73 -12.73
CA TYR A 33 55.88 -56.60 -12.11
C TYR A 33 55.14 -57.03 -10.85
N ASP A 34 54.52 -58.21 -10.85
CA ASP A 34 53.82 -58.74 -9.68
C ASP A 34 54.81 -59.05 -8.53
N LYS A 35 55.99 -59.59 -8.86
CA LYS A 35 57.09 -59.76 -7.90
C LYS A 35 57.60 -58.42 -7.37
N LYS A 36 57.66 -57.37 -8.20
CA LYS A 36 58.07 -56.01 -7.82
C LYS A 36 57.01 -55.29 -6.98
N ILE A 37 55.73 -55.57 -7.21
CA ILE A 37 54.61 -55.14 -6.35
C ILE A 37 54.67 -55.84 -5.00
N GLN A 38 55.04 -57.13 -4.95
CA GLN A 38 55.27 -57.84 -3.70
C GLN A 38 56.51 -57.36 -2.93
N GLU A 39 57.61 -57.03 -3.62
CA GLU A 39 58.77 -56.36 -3.01
C GLU A 39 58.43 -54.95 -2.51
N LEU A 40 57.59 -54.19 -3.22
CA LEU A 40 57.11 -52.89 -2.74
C LEU A 40 56.17 -53.03 -1.53
N ARG A 41 55.37 -54.12 -1.46
CA ARG A 41 54.58 -54.49 -0.28
C ARG A 41 55.44 -54.92 0.91
N SER A 42 56.67 -55.40 0.71
CA SER A 42 57.58 -55.79 1.79
C SER A 42 58.50 -54.64 2.23
N ILE A 43 58.88 -53.74 1.31
CA ILE A 43 59.62 -52.49 1.60
C ILE A 43 58.71 -51.49 2.31
N ALA A 44 57.47 -51.36 1.87
CA ALA A 44 56.43 -50.68 2.62
C ALA A 44 55.94 -51.63 3.72
N LEU A 45 56.69 -51.70 4.82
CA LEU A 45 56.15 -52.02 6.15
C LEU A 45 55.04 -51.01 6.49
N LEU A 46 53.92 -51.09 5.79
CA LEU A 46 52.65 -50.52 6.20
C LEU A 46 52.21 -51.39 7.37
N SER A 47 52.65 -50.99 8.56
CA SER A 47 52.11 -51.44 9.83
C SER A 47 50.60 -51.65 9.69
N ASP A 48 50.13 -52.86 10.01
CA ASP A 48 48.71 -53.17 10.07
C ASP A 48 48.00 -52.10 10.92
N GLY A 49 47.27 -51.20 10.26
CA GLY A 49 46.59 -50.08 10.93
C GLY A 49 46.65 -48.73 10.23
N SER A 50 47.46 -48.53 9.17
CA SER A 50 47.43 -47.26 8.42
C SER A 50 46.17 -47.11 7.56
N ASP A 51 45.65 -45.89 7.44
CA ASP A 51 44.44 -45.56 6.69
C ASP A 51 44.52 -45.98 5.21
N ILE A 52 45.74 -46.08 4.66
CA ILE A 52 45.99 -46.54 3.29
C ILE A 52 45.61 -48.02 3.10
N SER A 53 45.89 -48.88 4.09
CA SER A 53 45.47 -50.29 4.04
C SER A 53 43.95 -50.45 4.15
N ARG A 54 43.30 -49.56 4.92
CA ARG A 54 41.83 -49.52 5.03
C ARG A 54 41.20 -49.01 3.74
N LEU A 55 41.77 -47.98 3.13
CA LEU A 55 41.38 -47.50 1.80
C LEU A 55 41.53 -48.61 0.76
N TYR A 56 42.68 -49.27 0.68
CA TYR A 56 42.93 -50.33 -0.29
C TYR A 56 41.92 -51.50 -0.16
N ARG A 57 41.65 -51.98 1.07
CA ARG A 57 40.64 -53.02 1.30
C ARG A 57 39.23 -52.56 0.89
N SER A 58 38.89 -51.30 1.18
CA SER A 58 37.62 -50.70 0.77
C SER A 58 37.51 -50.62 -0.75
N THR A 59 38.57 -50.22 -1.46
CA THR A 59 38.60 -50.14 -2.92
C THR A 59 38.50 -51.53 -3.56
N VAL A 60 39.17 -52.54 -3.02
CA VAL A 60 39.05 -53.93 -3.49
C VAL A 60 37.64 -54.49 -3.26
N SER A 61 37.04 -54.20 -2.09
CA SER A 61 35.63 -54.54 -1.82
C SER A 61 34.66 -53.83 -2.76
N LEU A 62 34.92 -52.57 -3.09
CA LEU A 62 34.13 -51.80 -4.05
C LEU A 62 34.25 -52.40 -5.45
N ILE A 63 35.46 -52.76 -5.88
CA ILE A 63 35.69 -53.43 -7.16
C ILE A 63 34.98 -54.79 -7.19
N GLY A 64 35.05 -55.58 -6.12
CA GLY A 64 34.30 -56.84 -6.00
C GLY A 64 32.79 -56.63 -6.18
N ARG A 65 32.22 -55.66 -5.47
CA ARG A 65 30.79 -55.29 -5.60
C ARG A 65 30.43 -54.77 -6.99
N ILE A 66 31.30 -53.98 -7.61
CA ILE A 66 31.12 -53.53 -9.00
C ILE A 66 31.19 -54.71 -9.97
N THR A 67 32.03 -55.71 -9.70
CA THR A 67 32.19 -56.89 -10.57
C THR A 67 30.98 -57.82 -10.44
N GLU A 68 30.48 -58.05 -9.23
CA GLU A 68 29.20 -58.75 -8.99
C GLU A 68 28.02 -58.01 -9.61
N PHE A 69 27.99 -56.67 -9.50
CA PHE A 69 26.99 -55.85 -10.16
C PHE A 69 27.07 -56.01 -11.69
N LEU A 70 28.26 -55.92 -12.28
CA LEU A 70 28.44 -56.11 -13.72
C LEU A 70 28.03 -57.51 -14.17
N GLN A 71 28.37 -58.56 -13.42
CA GLN A 71 27.91 -59.94 -13.71
C GLN A 71 26.39 -60.09 -13.57
N ALA A 72 25.78 -59.46 -12.57
CA ALA A 72 24.33 -59.42 -12.43
C ALA A 72 23.69 -58.64 -13.60
N THR A 73 24.33 -57.57 -14.07
CA THR A 73 23.88 -56.80 -15.24
C THR A 73 23.98 -57.62 -16.52
N GLU A 74 25.07 -58.38 -16.69
CA GLU A 74 25.31 -59.27 -17.82
C GLU A 74 24.35 -60.47 -17.82
N ALA A 75 24.01 -61.01 -16.63
CA ALA A 75 22.99 -62.03 -16.45
C ALA A 75 21.57 -61.51 -16.72
N VAL A 76 21.27 -60.27 -16.33
CA VAL A 76 20.02 -59.58 -16.69
C VAL A 76 19.97 -59.31 -18.19
N GLN A 77 21.10 -58.94 -18.80
CA GLN A 77 21.21 -58.72 -20.24
C GLN A 77 21.07 -60.03 -21.03
N GLN A 78 21.60 -61.15 -20.54
CA GLN A 78 21.33 -62.47 -21.11
C GLN A 78 19.87 -62.88 -20.99
N LYS A 79 19.26 -62.73 -19.81
CA LYS A 79 17.81 -62.96 -19.63
C LYS A 79 16.97 -62.05 -20.53
N TYR A 80 17.38 -60.81 -20.72
CA TYR A 80 16.75 -59.87 -21.63
C TYR A 80 16.91 -60.34 -23.09
N LEU A 81 18.10 -60.77 -23.51
CA LEU A 81 18.35 -61.35 -24.84
C LEU A 81 17.60 -62.68 -25.09
N GLU A 82 17.31 -63.46 -24.05
CA GLU A 82 16.44 -64.65 -24.14
C GLU A 82 14.95 -64.29 -24.18
N LEU A 83 14.53 -63.26 -23.47
CA LEU A 83 13.15 -62.78 -23.44
C LEU A 83 12.78 -61.94 -24.67
N VAL A 84 13.75 -61.28 -25.31
CA VAL A 84 13.52 -60.43 -26.49
C VAL A 84 12.90 -61.22 -27.64
N PRO A 85 13.41 -62.38 -28.08
CA PRO A 85 12.76 -63.18 -29.13
C PRO A 85 11.33 -63.60 -28.75
N ALA A 86 11.11 -64.08 -27.52
CA ALA A 86 9.77 -64.48 -27.06
C ALA A 86 8.79 -63.30 -26.97
N ALA A 87 9.27 -62.14 -26.51
CA ALA A 87 8.51 -60.90 -26.47
C ALA A 87 8.31 -60.29 -27.87
N GLN A 88 9.27 -60.46 -28.79
CA GLN A 88 9.20 -60.04 -30.18
C GLN A 88 8.21 -60.90 -30.96
N ASP A 89 8.19 -62.21 -30.74
CA ASP A 89 7.21 -63.15 -31.33
C ASP A 89 5.81 -62.90 -30.76
N LEU A 90 5.68 -62.70 -29.44
CA LEU A 90 4.43 -62.26 -28.82
C LEU A 90 4.00 -60.89 -29.34
N TYR A 91 4.91 -59.93 -29.53
CA TYR A 91 4.60 -58.62 -30.08
C TYR A 91 4.21 -58.71 -31.56
N GLN A 92 4.89 -59.54 -32.37
CA GLN A 92 4.54 -59.74 -33.78
C GLN A 92 3.20 -60.46 -33.97
N CYS A 93 2.80 -61.34 -33.03
CA CYS A 93 1.51 -62.03 -33.07
C CYS A 93 0.38 -61.22 -32.39
N ALA A 94 0.64 -60.60 -31.24
CA ALA A 94 -0.34 -59.87 -30.47
C ALA A 94 -0.58 -58.46 -31.03
N LYS A 95 0.43 -57.77 -31.59
CA LYS A 95 0.22 -56.42 -32.14
C LYS A 95 -0.78 -56.39 -33.29
N PRO A 96 -0.73 -57.28 -34.31
CA PRO A 96 -1.76 -57.31 -35.36
C PRO A 96 -3.13 -57.66 -34.79
N ALA A 97 -3.22 -58.60 -33.86
CA ALA A 97 -4.49 -58.99 -33.23
C ALA A 97 -5.08 -57.89 -32.33
N ILE A 98 -4.24 -57.14 -31.61
CA ILE A 98 -4.63 -55.96 -30.81
C ILE A 98 -5.06 -54.84 -31.74
N ILE A 99 -4.32 -54.57 -32.83
CA ILE A 99 -4.71 -53.57 -33.82
C ILE A 99 -6.04 -53.97 -34.47
N GLU A 100 -6.23 -55.23 -34.86
CA GLU A 100 -7.46 -55.73 -35.45
C GLU A 100 -8.64 -55.69 -34.45
N TYR A 101 -8.41 -56.02 -33.18
CA TYR A 101 -9.40 -55.86 -32.11
C TYR A 101 -9.75 -54.39 -31.86
N GLU A 102 -8.76 -53.51 -31.78
CA GLU A 102 -8.96 -52.06 -31.60
C GLU A 102 -9.68 -51.44 -32.81
N GLU A 103 -9.34 -51.86 -34.03
CA GLU A 103 -10.02 -51.44 -35.26
C GLU A 103 -11.46 -51.95 -35.32
N THR A 104 -11.71 -53.22 -34.99
CA THR A 104 -13.07 -53.78 -34.96
C THR A 104 -13.91 -53.19 -33.84
N ALA A 105 -13.36 -52.98 -32.64
CA ALA A 105 -14.02 -52.30 -31.54
C ALA A 105 -14.34 -50.84 -31.90
N ARG A 106 -13.43 -50.14 -32.57
CA ARG A 106 -13.64 -48.78 -33.10
C ARG A 106 -14.76 -48.75 -34.14
N LEU A 107 -14.78 -49.70 -35.09
CA LEU A 107 -15.84 -49.81 -36.10
C LEU A 107 -17.20 -50.17 -35.50
N ALA A 108 -17.23 -51.03 -34.48
CA ALA A 108 -18.45 -51.35 -33.74
C ALA A 108 -18.99 -50.12 -32.99
N ARG A 109 -18.12 -49.39 -32.28
CA ARG A 109 -18.48 -48.13 -31.60
C ARG A 109 -18.94 -47.06 -32.59
N PHE A 110 -18.29 -46.97 -33.75
CA PHE A 110 -18.70 -46.08 -34.85
C PHE A 110 -20.14 -46.36 -35.30
N SER A 111 -20.46 -47.63 -35.58
CA SER A 111 -21.81 -48.02 -36.02
C SER A 111 -22.86 -47.78 -34.92
N GLU A 112 -22.48 -47.94 -33.66
CA GLU A 112 -23.35 -47.65 -32.52
C GLU A 112 -23.65 -46.15 -32.39
N LEU A 113 -22.62 -45.30 -32.47
CA LEU A 113 -22.77 -43.84 -32.42
C LEU A 113 -23.65 -43.32 -33.57
N GLN A 114 -23.47 -43.83 -34.79
CA GLN A 114 -24.32 -43.46 -35.93
C GLN A 114 -25.79 -43.77 -35.69
N LYS A 115 -26.13 -44.89 -35.03
CA LYS A 115 -27.52 -45.23 -34.70
C LYS A 115 -28.11 -44.25 -33.70
N TYR A 116 -27.35 -43.83 -32.69
CA TYR A 116 -27.81 -42.83 -31.73
C TYR A 116 -27.98 -41.45 -32.37
N ILE A 117 -27.04 -41.03 -33.22
CA ILE A 117 -27.16 -39.78 -33.99
C ILE A 117 -28.42 -39.82 -34.84
N ALA A 118 -28.65 -40.90 -35.60
CA ALA A 118 -29.84 -41.06 -36.43
C ALA A 118 -31.14 -41.08 -35.60
N TYR A 119 -31.11 -41.67 -34.40
CA TYR A 119 -32.24 -41.65 -33.47
C TYR A 119 -32.58 -40.22 -33.04
N TYR A 120 -31.60 -39.45 -32.55
CA TYR A 120 -31.85 -38.08 -32.13
C TYR A 120 -32.21 -37.15 -33.30
N ASP A 121 -31.61 -37.37 -34.47
CA ASP A 121 -31.97 -36.65 -35.71
C ASP A 121 -33.44 -36.91 -36.08
N SER A 122 -33.90 -38.17 -35.99
CA SER A 122 -35.32 -38.51 -36.16
C SER A 122 -36.22 -37.89 -35.09
N VAL A 123 -35.76 -37.73 -33.84
CA VAL A 123 -36.53 -37.08 -32.78
C VAL A 123 -36.71 -35.59 -33.08
N ILE A 124 -35.64 -34.92 -33.53
CA ILE A 124 -35.67 -33.52 -33.97
C ILE A 124 -36.65 -33.36 -35.14
N ASP A 125 -36.56 -34.21 -36.15
CA ASP A 125 -37.46 -34.18 -37.31
C ASP A 125 -38.92 -34.45 -36.91
N ALA A 126 -39.16 -35.40 -36.01
CA ALA A 126 -40.50 -35.70 -35.51
C ALA A 126 -41.10 -34.51 -34.74
N ALA A 127 -40.32 -33.91 -33.83
CA ALA A 127 -40.75 -32.71 -33.10
C ALA A 127 -41.03 -31.54 -34.05
N ARG A 128 -40.21 -31.40 -35.09
CA ARG A 128 -40.37 -30.40 -36.14
C ARG A 128 -41.66 -30.58 -36.93
N LEU A 129 -42.01 -31.82 -37.28
CA LEU A 129 -43.25 -32.17 -37.98
C LEU A 129 -44.49 -31.96 -37.12
N LEU A 130 -44.39 -32.18 -35.81
CA LEU A 130 -45.46 -31.92 -34.84
C LEU A 130 -45.66 -30.42 -34.56
N ASN A 131 -44.74 -29.57 -35.01
CA ASN A 131 -44.73 -28.13 -34.75
C ASN A 131 -44.76 -27.81 -33.25
N ASP A 132 -44.08 -28.63 -32.45
CA ASP A 132 -43.96 -28.48 -31.00
C ASP A 132 -42.56 -27.94 -30.66
N ASN A 133 -42.49 -26.67 -30.28
CA ASN A 133 -41.22 -25.99 -29.98
C ASN A 133 -40.58 -26.50 -28.69
N GLU A 134 -41.35 -27.00 -27.72
CA GLU A 134 -40.81 -27.54 -26.48
C GLU A 134 -40.11 -28.88 -26.74
N LEU A 135 -40.79 -29.79 -27.45
CA LEU A 135 -40.20 -31.06 -27.88
C LEU A 135 -39.01 -30.85 -28.81
N LEU A 136 -39.06 -29.85 -29.68
CA LEU A 136 -37.95 -29.54 -30.58
C LEU A 136 -36.73 -29.04 -29.80
N THR A 137 -36.94 -28.17 -28.82
CA THR A 137 -35.86 -27.66 -27.96
C THR A 137 -35.24 -28.79 -27.13
N ASP A 138 -36.06 -29.67 -26.55
CA ASP A 138 -35.57 -30.81 -25.79
C ASP A 138 -34.82 -31.82 -26.68
N GLY A 139 -35.31 -32.08 -27.89
CA GLY A 139 -34.60 -32.91 -28.88
C GLY A 139 -33.23 -32.36 -29.26
N VAL A 140 -33.14 -31.05 -29.54
CA VAL A 140 -31.86 -30.36 -29.82
C VAL A 140 -30.94 -30.41 -28.60
N LYS A 141 -31.46 -30.14 -27.40
CA LYS A 141 -30.70 -30.19 -26.14
C LYS A 141 -30.11 -31.59 -25.91
N GLN A 142 -30.92 -32.64 -26.03
CA GLN A 142 -30.49 -34.02 -25.84
C GLN A 142 -29.44 -34.44 -26.87
N TYR A 143 -29.63 -34.05 -28.14
CA TYR A 143 -28.65 -34.27 -29.20
C TYR A 143 -27.29 -33.63 -28.85
N LEU A 144 -27.29 -32.34 -28.50
CA LEU A 144 -26.06 -31.61 -28.18
C LEU A 144 -25.37 -32.14 -26.91
N ALA A 145 -26.14 -32.48 -25.89
CA ALA A 145 -25.63 -33.09 -24.67
C ALA A 145 -24.99 -34.47 -24.94
N PHE A 146 -25.60 -35.28 -25.81
CA PHE A 146 -25.04 -36.55 -26.25
C PHE A 146 -23.70 -36.36 -26.98
N ILE A 147 -23.64 -35.45 -27.96
CA ILE A 147 -22.40 -35.18 -28.69
C ILE A 147 -21.30 -34.68 -27.75
N HIS A 148 -21.62 -33.76 -26.85
CA HIS A 148 -20.65 -33.26 -25.87
C HIS A 148 -20.17 -34.35 -24.89
N HIS A 149 -21.08 -35.21 -24.41
CA HIS A 149 -20.73 -36.34 -23.56
C HIS A 149 -19.78 -37.31 -24.27
N GLU A 150 -20.07 -37.69 -25.51
CA GLU A 150 -19.20 -38.59 -26.27
C GLU A 150 -17.85 -37.94 -26.61
N ALA A 151 -17.86 -36.65 -26.97
CA ALA A 151 -16.65 -35.88 -27.26
C ALA A 151 -15.71 -35.75 -26.04
N THR A 152 -16.27 -35.67 -24.84
CA THR A 152 -15.52 -35.53 -23.58
C THR A 152 -15.01 -36.88 -23.04
N GLN A 153 -15.73 -37.97 -23.30
CA GLN A 153 -15.38 -39.31 -22.80
C GLN A 153 -14.26 -40.00 -23.60
N ASP A 154 -14.30 -39.96 -24.94
CA ASP A 154 -13.24 -40.54 -25.78
C ASP A 154 -12.93 -39.65 -27.00
N PHE A 155 -11.85 -38.87 -26.90
CA PHE A 155 -11.42 -37.97 -27.98
C PHE A 155 -11.20 -38.66 -29.34
N ARG A 156 -10.92 -39.97 -29.37
CA ARG A 156 -10.65 -40.72 -30.61
C ARG A 156 -11.90 -40.88 -31.48
N CYS A 157 -13.10 -40.70 -30.93
CA CYS A 157 -14.35 -40.74 -31.70
C CYS A 157 -14.69 -39.39 -32.38
N MET A 158 -13.96 -38.30 -32.09
CA MET A 158 -14.24 -36.98 -32.66
C MET A 158 -14.22 -36.91 -34.19
N PRO A 159 -13.23 -37.48 -34.92
CA PRO A 159 -13.24 -37.46 -36.39
C PRO A 159 -14.45 -38.17 -36.99
N THR A 160 -14.92 -39.22 -36.32
CA THR A 160 -16.10 -40.00 -36.68
C THR A 160 -17.38 -39.20 -36.44
N LEU A 161 -17.52 -38.60 -35.25
CA LEU A 161 -18.67 -37.77 -34.90
C LEU A 161 -18.77 -36.63 -35.91
N MET A 162 -17.69 -35.90 -36.18
CA MET A 162 -17.71 -34.76 -37.10
C MET A 162 -17.95 -35.15 -38.58
N ASN A 163 -17.88 -36.45 -38.93
CA ASN A 163 -18.18 -36.92 -40.28
C ASN A 163 -19.69 -36.91 -40.60
N GLU A 164 -20.57 -36.98 -39.60
CA GLU A 164 -22.04 -36.93 -39.74
C GLU A 164 -22.55 -35.50 -39.96
N THR A 165 -21.94 -34.78 -40.90
CA THR A 165 -22.19 -33.35 -41.16
C THR A 165 -23.66 -33.02 -41.44
N ALA A 166 -24.42 -33.93 -42.07
CA ALA A 166 -25.83 -33.73 -42.39
C ALA A 166 -26.71 -33.60 -41.12
N SER A 167 -26.58 -34.53 -40.17
CA SER A 167 -27.37 -34.50 -38.92
C SER A 167 -26.94 -33.34 -38.02
N HIS A 168 -25.64 -33.01 -37.95
CA HIS A 168 -25.18 -31.82 -37.24
C HIS A 168 -25.76 -30.54 -37.86
N GLN A 169 -25.79 -30.44 -39.20
CA GLN A 169 -26.40 -29.31 -39.89
C GLN A 169 -27.91 -29.26 -39.66
N ASN A 170 -28.61 -30.39 -39.61
CA ASN A 170 -30.03 -30.46 -39.30
C ASN A 170 -30.32 -29.94 -37.89
N CYS A 171 -29.57 -30.40 -36.89
CA CYS A 171 -29.65 -29.91 -35.52
C CYS A 171 -29.43 -28.39 -35.44
N LEU A 172 -28.35 -27.87 -36.06
CA LEU A 172 -28.08 -26.42 -36.09
C LEU A 172 -29.15 -25.61 -36.84
N ASN A 173 -29.74 -26.15 -37.92
CA ASN A 173 -30.81 -25.49 -38.65
C ASN A 173 -32.09 -25.37 -37.81
N ASN A 174 -32.45 -26.42 -37.07
CA ASN A 174 -33.58 -26.40 -36.15
C ASN A 174 -33.33 -25.46 -34.96
N LEU A 175 -32.10 -25.42 -34.43
CA LEU A 175 -31.72 -24.42 -33.44
C LEU A 175 -31.84 -22.99 -34.00
N LYS A 176 -31.35 -22.74 -35.23
CA LYS A 176 -31.52 -21.44 -35.91
C LYS A 176 -32.99 -21.07 -36.09
N PHE A 177 -33.88 -22.03 -36.32
CA PHE A 177 -35.31 -21.75 -36.38
C PHE A 177 -35.86 -21.28 -35.03
N LEU A 178 -35.48 -21.95 -33.93
CA LEU A 178 -35.89 -21.55 -32.59
C LEU A 178 -35.34 -20.16 -32.24
N VAL A 179 -34.07 -19.89 -32.58
CA VAL A 179 -33.44 -18.56 -32.42
C VAL A 179 -34.20 -17.49 -33.20
N ARG A 180 -34.55 -17.73 -34.47
CA ARG A 180 -35.33 -16.78 -35.27
C ARG A 180 -36.72 -16.51 -34.72
N SER A 181 -37.35 -17.53 -34.13
CA SER A 181 -38.66 -17.37 -33.50
C SER A 181 -38.56 -16.47 -32.26
N PHE A 182 -37.48 -16.62 -31.49
CA PHE A 182 -37.20 -15.73 -30.36
C PHE A 182 -36.82 -14.32 -30.83
N GLU A 183 -35.98 -14.18 -31.87
CA GLU A 183 -35.65 -12.87 -32.47
C GLU A 183 -36.92 -12.13 -32.92
N GLN A 184 -37.88 -12.81 -33.57
CA GLN A 184 -39.15 -12.21 -33.95
C GLN A 184 -39.94 -11.71 -32.73
N LEU A 185 -40.02 -12.49 -31.65
CA LEU A 185 -40.66 -12.06 -30.41
C LEU A 185 -39.97 -10.81 -29.82
N LEU A 186 -38.63 -10.79 -29.82
CA LEU A 186 -37.86 -9.64 -29.36
C LEU A 186 -38.14 -8.39 -30.21
N GLU A 187 -38.21 -8.54 -31.54
CA GLU A 187 -38.56 -7.48 -32.48
C GLU A 187 -39.98 -6.95 -32.24
N ASP A 188 -40.96 -7.83 -32.07
CA ASP A 188 -42.35 -7.48 -31.79
C ASP A 188 -42.50 -6.73 -30.45
N MET A 189 -41.67 -7.08 -29.47
CA MET A 189 -41.59 -6.39 -28.18
C MET A 189 -40.74 -5.10 -28.23
N GLY A 190 -39.98 -4.84 -29.31
CA GLY A 190 -39.00 -3.76 -29.35
C GLY A 190 -37.91 -3.90 -28.28
N PHE A 191 -37.50 -5.14 -27.97
CA PHE A 191 -36.50 -5.49 -26.98
C PHE A 191 -35.18 -5.95 -27.65
N PRO A 192 -33.99 -5.64 -27.09
CA PRO A 192 -33.75 -4.78 -25.93
C PRO A 192 -34.07 -3.32 -26.21
N VAL A 193 -34.53 -2.60 -25.17
CA VAL A 193 -34.89 -1.19 -25.25
C VAL A 193 -33.64 -0.38 -25.60
N ASN A 194 -33.72 0.32 -26.74
CA ASN A 194 -32.70 1.26 -27.14
C ASN A 194 -33.26 2.69 -27.08
N PRO A 195 -32.73 3.56 -26.20
CA PRO A 195 -33.22 4.93 -26.10
C PRO A 195 -32.98 5.69 -27.41
N ALA A 196 -34.04 6.26 -27.99
CA ALA A 196 -33.94 7.28 -29.03
C ALA A 196 -33.72 8.65 -28.36
N PRO A 197 -33.11 9.64 -29.03
CA PRO A 197 -32.86 10.97 -28.46
C PRO A 197 -34.12 11.85 -28.28
N VAL A 198 -35.32 11.31 -28.51
CA VAL A 198 -36.59 12.05 -28.41
C VAL A 198 -37.32 11.56 -27.16
N PHE A 199 -37.70 12.51 -26.30
CA PHE A 199 -38.55 12.29 -25.13
C PHE A 199 -39.90 11.72 -25.60
N GLU A 200 -40.11 10.43 -25.41
CA GLU A 200 -41.45 9.84 -25.43
C GLU A 200 -41.94 9.67 -23.98
N GLU A 201 -43.20 10.02 -23.77
CA GLU A 201 -43.87 10.15 -22.47
C GLU A 201 -43.86 8.84 -21.67
N GLU A 202 -43.57 8.95 -20.37
CA GLU A 202 -43.28 7.86 -19.42
C GLU A 202 -44.47 7.00 -18.95
N ASN A 203 -45.66 7.04 -19.56
CA ASN A 203 -46.87 6.49 -18.90
C ASN A 203 -47.74 5.52 -19.74
N ALA A 204 -47.16 4.42 -20.22
CA ALA A 204 -47.92 3.22 -20.56
C ALA A 204 -47.13 1.95 -20.17
N GLU A 205 -47.80 0.92 -19.65
CA GLU A 205 -47.24 -0.43 -19.57
C GLU A 205 -46.80 -0.84 -20.98
N LYS A 206 -45.48 -0.86 -21.20
CA LYS A 206 -44.89 -1.05 -22.53
C LYS A 206 -45.09 -2.47 -23.08
N TRP A 207 -45.34 -3.44 -22.20
CA TRP A 207 -45.54 -4.84 -22.53
C TRP A 207 -46.67 -5.43 -21.70
N THR A 208 -47.41 -6.38 -22.26
CA THR A 208 -48.45 -7.12 -21.52
C THR A 208 -47.85 -8.29 -20.74
N ASP A 209 -48.54 -8.74 -19.68
CA ASP A 209 -48.14 -9.94 -18.93
C ASP A 209 -48.02 -11.18 -19.82
N GLU A 210 -48.84 -11.29 -20.87
CA GLU A 210 -48.77 -12.37 -21.85
C GLU A 210 -47.47 -12.32 -22.67
N GLN A 211 -47.02 -11.12 -23.08
CA GLN A 211 -45.75 -10.94 -23.77
C GLN A 211 -44.57 -11.24 -22.84
N LEU A 212 -44.61 -10.78 -21.59
CA LEU A 212 -43.56 -11.05 -20.60
C LEU A 212 -43.47 -12.53 -20.24
N LYS A 213 -44.62 -13.21 -20.12
CA LYS A 213 -44.67 -14.65 -19.93
C LYS A 213 -44.11 -15.40 -21.14
N SER A 214 -44.53 -15.04 -22.36
CA SER A 214 -44.00 -15.65 -23.58
C SER A 214 -42.47 -15.45 -23.70
N PHE A 215 -41.98 -14.26 -23.38
CA PHE A 215 -40.54 -13.98 -23.30
C PHE A 215 -39.85 -14.91 -22.29
N ALA A 216 -40.40 -15.06 -21.09
CA ALA A 216 -39.83 -15.91 -20.04
C ALA A 216 -39.82 -17.39 -20.44
N ASP A 217 -40.91 -17.89 -21.02
CA ASP A 217 -41.04 -19.27 -21.49
C ASP A 217 -39.99 -19.57 -22.59
N PHE A 218 -39.88 -18.72 -23.60
CA PHE A 218 -38.85 -18.85 -24.64
C PHE A 218 -37.43 -18.74 -24.08
N PHE A 219 -37.21 -17.81 -23.15
CA PHE A 219 -35.91 -17.64 -22.49
C PHE A 219 -35.53 -18.91 -21.74
N GLN A 220 -36.43 -19.49 -20.95
CA GLN A 220 -36.17 -20.71 -20.20
C GLN A 220 -35.94 -21.92 -21.11
N GLN A 221 -36.71 -22.05 -22.18
CA GLN A 221 -36.52 -23.10 -23.20
C GLN A 221 -35.11 -23.02 -23.80
N LEU A 222 -34.72 -21.86 -24.34
CA LEU A 222 -33.41 -21.69 -24.96
C LEU A 222 -32.26 -21.74 -23.93
N ALA A 223 -32.48 -21.29 -22.70
CA ALA A 223 -31.47 -21.36 -21.63
C ALA A 223 -31.14 -22.82 -21.24
N SER A 224 -32.03 -23.77 -21.52
CA SER A 224 -31.77 -25.20 -21.31
C SER A 224 -30.72 -25.78 -22.27
N VAL A 225 -30.40 -25.07 -23.35
CA VAL A 225 -29.32 -25.43 -24.29
C VAL A 225 -28.04 -24.73 -23.85
N GLU A 226 -27.10 -25.50 -23.33
CA GLU A 226 -25.83 -24.96 -22.84
C GLU A 226 -24.87 -24.58 -23.98
N PRO A 227 -24.25 -23.38 -23.95
CA PRO A 227 -23.25 -22.98 -24.94
C PRO A 227 -22.06 -23.95 -25.04
N THR A 228 -21.64 -24.55 -23.93
CA THR A 228 -20.57 -25.56 -23.84
C THR A 228 -20.85 -26.76 -24.74
N HIS A 229 -22.09 -27.25 -24.75
CA HIS A 229 -22.51 -28.38 -25.59
C HIS A 229 -22.51 -28.00 -27.07
N LEU A 230 -22.89 -26.76 -27.40
CA LEU A 230 -22.90 -26.27 -28.77
C LEU A 230 -21.48 -26.07 -29.33
N ASN A 231 -20.54 -25.62 -28.49
CA ASN A 231 -19.16 -25.28 -28.88
C ASN A 231 -18.37 -26.43 -29.50
N VAL A 232 -18.79 -27.68 -29.29
CA VAL A 232 -18.18 -28.86 -29.94
C VAL A 232 -18.38 -28.82 -31.46
N LEU A 233 -19.50 -28.26 -31.93
CA LEU A 233 -19.91 -28.24 -33.34
C LEU A 233 -19.57 -26.94 -34.07
N LEU A 234 -19.24 -25.87 -33.34
CA LEU A 234 -19.09 -24.55 -33.92
C LEU A 234 -17.66 -24.27 -34.38
N ASN A 235 -17.54 -23.62 -35.54
CA ASN A 235 -16.26 -23.09 -36.01
C ASN A 235 -15.72 -21.94 -35.12
N LYS A 236 -16.64 -21.20 -34.49
CA LYS A 236 -16.40 -20.09 -33.57
C LYS A 236 -17.16 -20.40 -32.28
N PRO A 237 -16.46 -20.78 -31.20
CA PRO A 237 -17.12 -21.11 -29.95
C PRO A 237 -17.81 -19.87 -29.36
N LEU A 238 -19.02 -20.05 -28.86
CA LEU A 238 -19.73 -19.10 -28.03
C LEU A 238 -19.02 -18.93 -26.69
N ALA A 239 -19.02 -17.70 -26.20
CA ALA A 239 -18.49 -17.41 -24.88
C ALA A 239 -19.39 -18.01 -23.78
N ASP A 240 -18.81 -18.84 -22.91
CA ASP A 240 -19.51 -19.50 -21.78
C ASP A 240 -19.72 -18.55 -20.58
N ILE A 241 -19.97 -17.28 -20.87
CA ILE A 241 -20.22 -16.24 -19.86
C ILE A 241 -21.69 -15.94 -19.71
N VAL A 242 -22.56 -16.29 -20.66
CA VAL A 242 -24.00 -16.00 -20.61
C VAL A 242 -24.75 -17.13 -21.29
N SER A 243 -26.02 -17.32 -20.93
CA SER A 243 -26.87 -18.33 -21.55
C SER A 243 -27.11 -18.04 -23.04
N LEU A 244 -27.46 -19.08 -23.81
CA LEU A 244 -27.78 -18.95 -25.23
C LEU A 244 -28.80 -17.84 -25.56
N PRO A 245 -29.97 -17.71 -24.88
CA PRO A 245 -30.90 -16.62 -25.17
C PRO A 245 -30.31 -15.24 -24.88
N MET A 246 -29.38 -15.13 -23.91
CA MET A 246 -28.69 -13.88 -23.63
C MET A 246 -27.66 -13.53 -24.72
N HIS A 247 -27.02 -14.51 -25.36
CA HIS A 247 -26.23 -14.27 -26.59
C HIS A 247 -27.09 -13.61 -27.68
N ILE A 248 -28.32 -14.07 -27.88
CA ILE A 248 -29.25 -13.52 -28.89
C ILE A 248 -29.61 -12.08 -28.56
N ILE A 249 -30.01 -11.81 -27.31
CA ILE A 249 -30.37 -10.45 -26.85
C ILE A 249 -29.19 -9.48 -27.04
N LEU A 250 -28.00 -9.87 -26.59
CA LEU A 250 -26.81 -9.01 -26.63
C LEU A 250 -26.23 -8.83 -28.03
N HIS A 251 -26.48 -9.77 -28.96
CA HIS A 251 -26.01 -9.68 -30.34
C HIS A 251 -26.46 -8.38 -31.04
N SER A 252 -27.71 -7.98 -30.83
CA SER A 252 -28.26 -6.73 -31.39
C SER A 252 -27.53 -5.48 -30.86
N LEU A 253 -27.23 -5.45 -29.55
CA LEU A 253 -26.53 -4.36 -28.89
C LEU A 253 -25.05 -4.33 -29.27
N GLU A 254 -24.41 -5.49 -29.39
CA GLU A 254 -23.02 -5.58 -29.84
C GLU A 254 -22.87 -5.09 -31.28
N LYS A 255 -23.75 -5.50 -32.21
CA LYS A 255 -23.76 -4.99 -33.58
C LYS A 255 -23.80 -3.46 -33.61
N ARG A 256 -24.69 -2.86 -32.82
CA ARG A 256 -24.78 -1.39 -32.68
C ARG A 256 -23.52 -0.80 -32.04
N PHE A 257 -23.01 -1.40 -30.97
CA PHE A 257 -21.81 -0.96 -30.28
C PHE A 257 -20.61 -0.91 -31.23
N ARG A 258 -20.36 -2.02 -31.95
CA ARG A 258 -19.27 -2.14 -32.91
C ARG A 258 -19.43 -1.11 -34.03
N TYR A 259 -20.65 -0.92 -34.55
CA TYR A 259 -20.90 0.06 -35.60
C TYR A 259 -20.51 1.49 -35.19
N HIS A 260 -20.76 1.90 -33.94
CA HIS A 260 -20.47 3.26 -33.46
C HIS A 260 -19.05 3.43 -32.90
N PHE A 261 -18.52 2.43 -32.21
CA PHE A 261 -17.29 2.55 -31.40
C PHE A 261 -16.11 1.76 -31.97
N THR A 262 -16.16 1.40 -33.26
CA THR A 262 -15.02 0.82 -33.98
C THR A 262 -14.82 1.52 -35.34
N GLY A 263 -13.65 1.27 -35.95
CA GLY A 263 -13.30 1.85 -37.25
C GLY A 263 -13.12 3.37 -37.22
N SER A 264 -13.37 4.03 -38.35
CA SER A 264 -13.12 5.46 -38.58
C SER A 264 -14.31 6.38 -38.26
N ARG A 265 -15.27 5.92 -37.45
CA ARG A 265 -16.45 6.71 -37.08
C ARG A 265 -16.07 7.86 -36.16
N LYS A 266 -16.76 9.00 -36.30
CA LYS A 266 -16.58 10.17 -35.41
C LYS A 266 -16.85 9.86 -33.94
N THR A 267 -17.69 8.85 -33.68
CA THR A 267 -18.05 8.35 -32.34
C THR A 267 -16.99 7.45 -31.71
N ASN A 268 -16.01 6.96 -32.47
CA ASN A 268 -14.90 6.17 -31.95
C ASN A 268 -13.71 7.09 -31.62
N ARG A 269 -13.69 7.62 -30.39
CA ARG A 269 -12.66 8.55 -29.91
C ARG A 269 -11.97 8.02 -28.67
N LEU A 270 -10.65 7.86 -28.75
CA LEU A 270 -9.83 7.36 -27.64
C LEU A 270 -9.74 8.35 -26.48
N ASP A 271 -9.84 9.65 -26.76
CA ASP A 271 -9.86 10.71 -25.74
C ASP A 271 -11.25 10.90 -25.09
N LYS A 272 -12.27 10.20 -25.59
CA LYS A 272 -13.66 10.25 -25.12
C LYS A 272 -14.20 8.87 -24.75
N PRO A 273 -13.55 8.14 -23.83
CA PRO A 273 -14.03 6.83 -23.39
C PRO A 273 -15.40 6.88 -22.72
N GLU A 274 -15.81 8.05 -22.21
CA GLU A 274 -17.13 8.26 -21.63
C GLU A 274 -18.29 7.97 -22.60
N TRP A 275 -18.09 8.07 -23.91
CA TRP A 275 -19.16 7.88 -24.88
C TRP A 275 -19.66 6.44 -24.92
N TYR A 276 -18.76 5.47 -25.04
CA TYR A 276 -19.16 4.06 -25.10
C TYR A 276 -19.56 3.53 -23.71
N MET A 277 -18.93 4.01 -22.63
CA MET A 277 -19.31 3.62 -21.27
C MET A 277 -20.68 4.16 -20.87
N THR A 278 -20.98 5.42 -21.21
CA THR A 278 -22.31 6.00 -20.97
C THR A 278 -23.37 5.27 -21.78
N GLN A 279 -23.07 4.89 -23.02
CA GLN A 279 -23.99 4.10 -23.85
C GLN A 279 -24.34 2.75 -23.19
N ILE A 280 -23.33 2.04 -22.68
CA ILE A 280 -23.53 0.77 -21.96
C ILE A 280 -24.36 0.97 -20.69
N LEU A 281 -24.02 1.97 -19.87
CA LEU A 281 -24.79 2.29 -18.65
C LEU A 281 -26.24 2.67 -18.98
N GLN A 282 -26.48 3.37 -20.09
CA GLN A 282 -27.82 3.67 -20.57
C GLN A 282 -28.56 2.39 -20.96
N TRP A 283 -27.97 1.48 -21.74
CA TRP A 283 -28.61 0.21 -22.08
C TRP A 283 -28.94 -0.62 -20.84
N ILE A 284 -28.05 -0.66 -19.85
CA ILE A 284 -28.32 -1.31 -18.56
C ILE A 284 -29.55 -0.66 -17.91
N ARG A 285 -29.55 0.66 -17.74
CA ARG A 285 -30.62 1.38 -17.03
C ARG A 285 -32.00 1.23 -17.68
N HIS A 286 -32.07 1.29 -19.02
CA HIS A 286 -33.36 1.21 -19.73
C HIS A 286 -33.95 -0.21 -19.75
N ASN A 287 -33.13 -1.24 -19.56
CA ASN A 287 -33.57 -2.63 -19.54
C ASN A 287 -33.63 -3.21 -18.11
N ASP A 288 -33.12 -2.50 -17.09
CA ASP A 288 -33.02 -2.96 -15.71
C ASP A 288 -34.38 -3.34 -15.11
N TYR A 289 -35.39 -2.48 -15.30
CA TYR A 289 -36.72 -2.68 -14.73
C TYR A 289 -37.38 -3.94 -15.28
N VAL A 290 -37.48 -4.08 -16.61
CA VAL A 290 -38.15 -5.24 -17.24
C VAL A 290 -37.44 -6.54 -16.92
N LEU A 291 -36.11 -6.54 -16.93
CA LEU A 291 -35.34 -7.73 -16.56
C LEU A 291 -35.54 -8.12 -15.09
N THR A 292 -35.72 -7.14 -14.20
CA THR A 292 -36.03 -7.40 -12.79
C THR A 292 -37.44 -7.94 -12.60
N VAL A 293 -38.43 -7.42 -13.34
CA VAL A 293 -39.81 -7.91 -13.34
C VAL A 293 -39.87 -9.35 -13.85
N VAL A 294 -39.23 -9.63 -14.99
CA VAL A 294 -39.18 -10.99 -15.57
C VAL A 294 -38.52 -11.99 -14.62
N ASP A 295 -37.39 -11.61 -14.01
CA ASP A 295 -36.68 -12.44 -13.03
C ASP A 295 -37.55 -12.78 -11.80
N ARG A 296 -38.29 -11.79 -11.29
CA ARG A 296 -39.12 -11.91 -10.08
C ARG A 296 -40.42 -12.66 -10.32
N ASP A 297 -41.12 -12.38 -11.41
CA ASP A 297 -42.51 -12.81 -11.59
C ASP A 297 -42.66 -14.05 -12.45
N PHE A 298 -41.71 -14.32 -13.35
CA PHE A 298 -41.83 -15.39 -14.34
C PHE A 298 -40.71 -16.43 -14.29
N LEU A 299 -39.52 -16.09 -13.77
CA LEU A 299 -38.34 -16.97 -13.77
C LEU A 299 -37.89 -17.49 -12.39
N THR A 300 -38.80 -17.53 -11.41
CA THR A 300 -38.52 -17.89 -10.00
C THR A 300 -37.84 -19.26 -9.77
N SER A 301 -37.82 -20.15 -10.76
CA SER A 301 -37.31 -21.52 -10.65
C SER A 301 -35.85 -21.73 -11.12
N LEU A 302 -35.20 -20.73 -11.72
CA LEU A 302 -33.86 -20.84 -12.33
C LEU A 302 -32.68 -20.73 -11.34
N GLU A 303 -32.89 -20.95 -10.03
CA GLU A 303 -31.91 -20.56 -9.01
C GLU A 303 -30.61 -21.40 -8.94
N GLN A 304 -30.44 -22.51 -9.68
CA GLN A 304 -29.43 -23.51 -9.27
C GLN A 304 -28.27 -23.93 -10.19
N ASP A 305 -28.18 -23.60 -11.49
CA ASP A 305 -27.03 -24.19 -12.25
C ASP A 305 -26.32 -23.36 -13.32
N THR A 306 -26.85 -22.24 -13.82
CA THR A 306 -26.17 -21.52 -14.92
C THR A 306 -26.13 -20.01 -14.71
N GLY A 307 -25.02 -19.52 -14.14
CA GLY A 307 -24.54 -18.15 -14.38
C GLY A 307 -25.32 -16.98 -13.77
N GLY A 308 -26.33 -17.22 -12.93
CA GLY A 308 -27.07 -16.20 -12.19
C GLY A 308 -28.30 -15.63 -12.91
N ARG A 309 -29.08 -14.82 -12.19
CA ARG A 309 -30.33 -14.13 -12.64
C ARG A 309 -30.19 -13.42 -14.00
N ILE A 310 -31.27 -13.37 -14.78
CA ILE A 310 -31.27 -12.81 -16.16
C ILE A 310 -30.68 -11.40 -16.21
N ARG A 311 -31.06 -10.55 -15.23
CA ARG A 311 -30.53 -9.20 -15.04
C ARG A 311 -29.01 -9.17 -14.92
N THR A 312 -28.45 -10.06 -14.09
CA THR A 312 -26.99 -10.16 -13.88
C THR A 312 -26.27 -10.61 -15.15
N GLN A 313 -26.85 -11.55 -15.90
CA GLN A 313 -26.29 -12.02 -17.16
C GLN A 313 -26.24 -10.90 -18.21
N PHE A 314 -27.32 -10.10 -18.32
CA PHE A 314 -27.37 -8.96 -19.23
C PHE A 314 -26.30 -7.91 -18.90
N ILE A 315 -26.19 -7.51 -17.63
CA ILE A 315 -25.15 -6.55 -17.20
C ILE A 315 -23.76 -7.14 -17.42
N ARG A 316 -23.52 -8.41 -17.04
CA ARG A 316 -22.24 -9.10 -17.28
C ARG A 316 -21.86 -9.09 -18.75
N GLY A 317 -22.79 -9.39 -19.65
CA GLY A 317 -22.47 -9.39 -21.07
C GLY A 317 -22.04 -8.02 -21.59
N LEU A 318 -22.76 -6.97 -21.21
CA LEU A 318 -22.38 -5.59 -21.58
C LEU A 318 -21.04 -5.15 -20.95
N VAL A 319 -20.75 -5.56 -19.72
CA VAL A 319 -19.47 -5.25 -19.06
C VAL A 319 -18.31 -6.03 -19.70
N VAL A 320 -18.52 -7.27 -20.14
CA VAL A 320 -17.48 -7.99 -20.88
C VAL A 320 -17.23 -7.35 -22.25
N LEU A 321 -18.27 -6.90 -22.96
CA LEU A 321 -18.11 -6.14 -24.20
C LEU A 321 -17.32 -4.83 -23.98
N LEU A 322 -17.57 -4.16 -22.85
CA LEU A 322 -16.79 -3.00 -22.42
C LEU A 322 -15.31 -3.34 -22.20
N LEU A 323 -15.03 -4.45 -21.51
CA LEU A 323 -13.67 -4.92 -21.25
C LEU A 323 -12.93 -5.26 -22.54
N ASP A 324 -13.58 -5.91 -23.50
CA ASP A 324 -12.99 -6.23 -24.80
C ASP A 324 -12.59 -4.96 -25.56
N LYS A 325 -13.47 -3.94 -25.54
CA LYS A 325 -13.18 -2.64 -26.14
C LYS A 325 -12.03 -1.93 -25.42
N LEU A 326 -11.98 -1.97 -24.09
CA LEU A 326 -10.88 -1.39 -23.31
C LEU A 326 -9.55 -2.08 -23.60
N GLN A 327 -9.53 -3.41 -23.69
CA GLN A 327 -8.33 -4.16 -24.07
C GLN A 327 -7.84 -3.78 -25.47
N TYR A 328 -8.76 -3.62 -26.41
CA TYR A 328 -8.44 -3.18 -27.77
C TYR A 328 -7.89 -1.75 -27.80
N ASP A 329 -8.52 -0.80 -27.08
CA ASP A 329 -8.09 0.60 -27.03
C ASP A 329 -6.76 0.81 -26.30
N LEU A 330 -6.42 -0.08 -25.37
CA LEU A 330 -5.12 -0.15 -24.69
C LEU A 330 -4.05 -0.91 -25.49
N GLY A 331 -4.39 -1.44 -26.68
CA GLY A 331 -3.47 -2.20 -27.54
C GLY A 331 -3.03 -3.54 -26.94
N ILE A 332 -3.83 -4.12 -26.05
CA ILE A 332 -3.58 -5.46 -25.48
C ILE A 332 -4.03 -6.54 -26.49
N THR A 333 -5.11 -6.26 -27.23
CA THR A 333 -5.66 -7.12 -28.27
C THR A 333 -5.64 -6.42 -29.63
N ASP A 334 -5.21 -7.14 -30.68
CA ASP A 334 -5.07 -6.58 -32.03
C ASP A 334 -6.40 -6.39 -32.76
N LYS A 335 -7.42 -7.17 -32.37
CA LYS A 335 -8.74 -7.19 -33.01
C LYS A 335 -9.83 -7.32 -31.97
N LEU A 336 -10.89 -6.54 -32.15
CA LEU A 336 -12.14 -6.71 -31.42
C LEU A 336 -13.00 -7.74 -32.14
N GLU A 337 -12.96 -9.01 -31.73
CA GLU A 337 -13.77 -10.08 -32.31
C GLU A 337 -15.23 -10.01 -31.84
N ALA A 338 -16.17 -10.52 -32.64
CA ALA A 338 -17.59 -10.52 -32.28
C ALA A 338 -17.85 -11.62 -31.26
N ARG A 339 -18.37 -11.25 -30.07
CA ARG A 339 -18.53 -12.18 -28.95
C ARG A 339 -19.87 -12.89 -28.98
N TYR A 340 -20.93 -12.15 -29.27
CA TYR A 340 -22.30 -12.65 -29.33
C TYR A 340 -22.65 -12.85 -30.79
N THR A 341 -22.95 -14.10 -31.16
CA THR A 341 -23.35 -14.46 -32.52
C THR A 341 -24.62 -15.31 -32.50
N THR A 342 -25.48 -15.08 -33.47
CA THR A 342 -26.66 -15.92 -33.76
C THR A 342 -26.42 -16.81 -34.99
N GLU A 343 -25.24 -16.70 -35.60
CA GLU A 343 -24.82 -17.52 -36.73
C GLU A 343 -24.01 -18.73 -36.23
N PHE A 344 -24.62 -19.90 -36.31
CA PHE A 344 -24.00 -21.19 -35.99
C PHE A 344 -23.47 -21.85 -37.27
N GLU A 345 -22.15 -21.87 -37.46
CA GLU A 345 -21.48 -22.50 -38.60
C GLU A 345 -20.68 -23.72 -38.12
N LEU A 346 -20.77 -24.82 -38.87
CA LEU A 346 -20.06 -26.06 -38.56
C LEU A 346 -18.54 -25.87 -38.66
N THR A 347 -17.82 -26.56 -37.78
CA THR A 347 -16.36 -26.66 -37.82
C THR A 347 -15.89 -27.35 -39.11
N ASP A 348 -15.00 -26.72 -39.88
CA ASP A 348 -14.40 -27.35 -41.05
C ASP A 348 -13.46 -28.50 -40.63
N ASN A 349 -13.65 -29.68 -41.25
CA ASN A 349 -12.91 -30.93 -40.98
C ASN A 349 -11.37 -30.87 -41.16
N GLY A 350 -10.80 -29.71 -41.49
CA GLY A 350 -9.38 -29.57 -41.88
C GLY A 350 -8.44 -28.93 -40.85
N THR A 351 -8.90 -28.10 -39.91
CA THR A 351 -7.98 -27.30 -39.09
C THR A 351 -8.63 -26.78 -37.82
N LYS A 352 -8.48 -27.51 -36.72
CA LYS A 352 -8.18 -27.03 -35.36
C LYS A 352 -8.30 -28.20 -34.38
N SER A 353 -7.29 -28.36 -33.52
CA SER A 353 -7.40 -29.22 -32.33
C SER A 353 -8.60 -28.73 -31.51
N VAL A 354 -9.57 -29.61 -31.30
CA VAL A 354 -10.71 -29.37 -30.41
C VAL A 354 -10.16 -29.05 -29.02
N GLN A 355 -10.15 -27.77 -28.65
CA GLN A 355 -9.93 -27.37 -27.26
C GLN A 355 -11.25 -27.58 -26.53
N VAL A 356 -11.47 -28.82 -26.06
CA VAL A 356 -12.45 -29.11 -25.03
C VAL A 356 -11.97 -28.39 -23.78
N SER A 357 -12.63 -27.27 -23.46
CA SER A 357 -12.58 -26.56 -22.18
C SER A 357 -11.19 -26.39 -21.54
N SER A 358 -10.58 -25.25 -21.81
CA SER A 358 -10.04 -24.48 -20.69
C SER A 358 -10.32 -23.02 -20.97
N THR A 359 -10.74 -22.32 -19.91
CA THR A 359 -10.74 -20.88 -19.78
C THR A 359 -9.34 -20.32 -20.01
N GLN A 360 -8.82 -20.42 -21.23
CA GLN A 360 -7.77 -19.56 -21.71
C GLN A 360 -8.45 -18.24 -22.04
N SER A 361 -8.67 -17.45 -20.98
CA SER A 361 -8.15 -16.10 -21.04
C SER A 361 -6.74 -16.26 -21.60
N THR A 362 -6.59 -16.02 -22.89
CA THR A 362 -5.31 -15.67 -23.46
C THR A 362 -4.89 -14.47 -22.63
N ARG A 363 -4.16 -14.71 -21.54
CA ARG A 363 -3.26 -13.73 -20.94
C ARG A 363 -2.22 -13.50 -22.02
N SER A 364 -2.61 -12.78 -23.07
CA SER A 364 -1.66 -12.18 -23.98
C SER A 364 -0.82 -11.30 -23.07
N THR A 365 0.42 -11.70 -22.88
CA THR A 365 1.47 -10.91 -22.22
C THR A 365 1.87 -9.74 -23.13
N ASN A 366 0.91 -9.17 -23.84
CA ASN A 366 1.09 -8.03 -24.71
C ASN A 366 1.13 -6.82 -23.81
N THR A 367 2.23 -6.10 -23.90
CA THR A 367 2.40 -4.84 -23.18
C THR A 367 1.40 -3.83 -23.79
N PRO A 368 0.63 -3.11 -22.96
CA PRO A 368 -0.31 -2.10 -23.43
C PRO A 368 0.47 -1.07 -24.25
N SER A 369 -0.03 -0.76 -25.44
CA SER A 369 0.67 0.06 -26.42
C SER A 369 -0.31 0.91 -27.23
N GLY A 370 0.15 2.07 -27.69
CA GLY A 370 -0.62 2.94 -28.56
C GLY A 370 -0.96 4.31 -27.95
N PRO A 371 -1.68 5.15 -28.71
CA PRO A 371 -1.81 6.58 -28.43
C PRO A 371 -2.55 6.89 -27.12
N LEU A 372 -3.38 5.97 -26.63
CA LEU A 372 -4.07 6.11 -25.35
C LEU A 372 -3.11 5.97 -24.17
N VAL A 373 -2.09 5.10 -24.29
CA VAL A 373 -1.07 4.86 -23.26
C VAL A 373 0.02 5.92 -23.30
N ASP A 374 0.42 6.33 -24.50
CA ASP A 374 1.48 7.33 -24.71
C ASP A 374 1.06 8.73 -24.20
N ASN A 375 -0.25 9.03 -24.23
CA ASN A 375 -0.79 10.30 -23.73
C ASN A 375 -1.28 10.16 -22.29
N LEU A 376 -0.48 10.66 -21.34
CA LEU A 376 -0.78 10.63 -19.90
C LEU A 376 -2.12 11.29 -19.52
N GLU A 377 -2.56 12.33 -20.26
CA GLU A 377 -3.83 12.99 -19.98
C GLU A 377 -5.02 12.11 -20.37
N TRP A 378 -4.93 11.46 -21.53
CA TRP A 378 -5.97 10.56 -22.01
C TRP A 378 -6.05 9.31 -21.14
N PHE A 379 -4.89 8.76 -20.75
CA PHE A 379 -4.85 7.64 -19.83
C PHE A 379 -5.39 8.00 -18.44
N GLY A 380 -5.01 9.15 -17.87
CA GLY A 380 -5.56 9.62 -16.60
C GLY A 380 -7.08 9.81 -16.65
N HIS A 381 -7.59 10.42 -17.72
CA HIS A 381 -9.02 10.56 -17.97
C HIS A 381 -9.72 9.20 -18.11
N LEU A 382 -9.12 8.25 -18.84
CA LEU A 382 -9.64 6.88 -18.96
C LEU A 382 -9.82 6.23 -17.58
N VAL A 383 -8.79 6.29 -16.73
CA VAL A 383 -8.85 5.75 -15.36
C VAL A 383 -10.04 6.34 -14.60
N ASP A 384 -10.22 7.66 -14.66
CA ASP A 384 -11.33 8.34 -13.98
C ASP A 384 -12.69 7.86 -14.47
N ILE A 385 -12.87 7.72 -15.78
CA ILE A 385 -14.12 7.26 -16.37
C ILE A 385 -14.38 5.78 -16.03
N VAL A 386 -13.35 4.93 -16.02
CA VAL A 386 -13.47 3.50 -15.61
C VAL A 386 -13.93 3.41 -14.16
N LEU A 387 -13.28 4.15 -13.25
CA LEU A 387 -13.61 4.19 -11.83
C LEU A 387 -15.04 4.71 -11.59
N GLN A 388 -15.44 5.77 -12.28
CA GLN A 388 -16.81 6.31 -12.22
C GLN A 388 -17.84 5.29 -12.73
N THR A 389 -17.52 4.59 -13.83
CA THR A 389 -18.40 3.58 -14.42
C THR A 389 -18.62 2.41 -13.46
N ASP A 390 -17.57 1.92 -12.81
CA ASP A 390 -17.68 0.84 -11.81
C ASP A 390 -18.46 1.29 -10.56
N ALA A 391 -18.28 2.52 -10.10
CA ALA A 391 -19.09 3.10 -9.03
C ALA A 391 -20.59 3.13 -9.40
N ARG A 392 -20.94 3.43 -10.66
CA ARG A 392 -22.33 3.37 -11.15
C ARG A 392 -22.86 1.94 -11.19
N LEU A 393 -22.06 0.95 -11.59
CA LEU A 393 -22.46 -0.46 -11.53
C LEU A 393 -22.71 -0.91 -10.09
N THR A 394 -21.91 -0.44 -9.14
CA THR A 394 -22.10 -0.69 -7.71
C THR A 394 -23.42 -0.09 -7.20
N GLN A 395 -23.79 1.12 -7.65
CA GLN A 395 -25.09 1.74 -7.35
C GLN A 395 -26.28 0.92 -7.90
N LEU A 396 -26.06 0.20 -9.01
CA LEU A 396 -27.03 -0.74 -9.58
C LEU A 396 -27.03 -2.11 -8.88
N ALA A 397 -26.38 -2.25 -7.72
CA ALA A 397 -26.26 -3.50 -6.99
C ALA A 397 -25.70 -4.65 -7.85
N TYR A 398 -24.79 -4.33 -8.78
CA TYR A 398 -24.11 -5.35 -9.57
C TYR A 398 -23.17 -6.17 -8.67
N PRO A 399 -23.22 -7.52 -8.66
CA PRO A 399 -22.48 -8.31 -7.69
C PRO A 399 -20.94 -8.15 -7.83
N SER A 400 -20.22 -8.21 -6.71
CA SER A 400 -18.76 -8.03 -6.67
C SER A 400 -17.97 -9.20 -7.27
N GLY A 401 -18.55 -10.40 -7.35
CA GLY A 401 -17.91 -11.57 -7.97
C GLY A 401 -18.01 -11.64 -9.49
N GLN A 402 -18.63 -10.64 -10.12
CA GLN A 402 -18.79 -10.58 -11.58
C GLN A 402 -17.71 -9.68 -12.21
N PRO A 403 -17.41 -9.83 -13.51
CA PRO A 403 -16.41 -9.01 -14.20
C PRO A 403 -16.74 -7.52 -14.11
N ARG A 404 -15.74 -6.68 -13.85
CA ARG A 404 -15.91 -5.23 -13.66
C ARG A 404 -14.96 -4.42 -14.54
N PRO A 405 -15.34 -3.18 -14.90
CA PRO A 405 -14.47 -2.30 -15.66
C PRO A 405 -13.11 -2.07 -14.98
N THR A 406 -13.07 -2.06 -13.64
CA THR A 406 -11.82 -1.92 -12.86
C THR A 406 -10.83 -3.07 -13.05
N ASP A 407 -11.28 -4.23 -13.51
CA ASP A 407 -10.41 -5.40 -13.70
C ASP A 407 -9.32 -5.12 -14.73
N ILE A 408 -9.60 -4.25 -15.72
CA ILE A 408 -8.60 -3.81 -16.70
C ILE A 408 -7.44 -3.05 -16.05
N LEU A 409 -7.75 -2.25 -15.02
CA LEU A 409 -6.77 -1.43 -14.31
C LEU A 409 -5.92 -2.28 -13.38
N CYS A 410 -6.42 -3.45 -12.97
CA CYS A 410 -5.70 -4.42 -12.16
C CYS A 410 -4.76 -5.33 -12.99
N LEU A 411 -4.80 -5.28 -14.32
CA LEU A 411 -3.84 -6.00 -15.15
C LEU A 411 -2.42 -5.47 -14.86
N PRO A 412 -1.40 -6.32 -14.61
CA PRO A 412 -0.10 -5.88 -14.12
C PRO A 412 0.52 -4.73 -14.91
N ALA A 413 0.52 -4.81 -16.25
CA ALA A 413 1.12 -3.79 -17.09
C ALA A 413 0.33 -2.46 -17.10
N VAL A 414 -1.00 -2.52 -17.07
CA VAL A 414 -1.87 -1.32 -16.99
C VAL A 414 -1.78 -0.68 -15.60
N PHE A 415 -1.76 -1.52 -14.56
CA PHE A 415 -1.59 -1.09 -13.18
C PHE A 415 -0.25 -0.38 -12.97
N ALA A 416 0.84 -0.90 -13.56
CA ALA A 416 2.15 -0.25 -13.53
C ALA A 416 2.11 1.16 -14.10
N LEU A 417 1.48 1.34 -15.26
CA LEU A 417 1.32 2.64 -15.91
C LEU A 417 0.52 3.60 -15.03
N TRP A 418 -0.59 3.13 -14.46
CA TRP A 418 -1.43 3.94 -13.59
C TRP A 418 -0.70 4.33 -12.31
N LEU A 419 -0.06 3.39 -11.63
CA LEU A 419 0.65 3.68 -10.40
C LEU A 419 1.82 4.65 -10.62
N SER A 420 2.53 4.51 -11.75
CA SER A 420 3.60 5.43 -12.16
C SER A 420 3.08 6.83 -12.45
N LEU A 421 1.94 6.94 -13.14
CA LEU A 421 1.27 8.22 -13.41
C LEU A 421 0.82 8.87 -12.09
N GLU A 422 0.18 8.10 -11.21
CA GLU A 422 -0.34 8.58 -9.94
C GLU A 422 0.78 9.13 -9.05
N GLN A 423 1.87 8.38 -8.89
CA GLN A 423 3.02 8.83 -8.13
C GLN A 423 3.63 10.10 -8.71
N ARG A 424 3.81 10.17 -10.04
CA ARG A 424 4.36 11.36 -10.71
C ARG A 424 3.49 12.58 -10.48
N LEU A 425 2.17 12.45 -10.67
CA LEU A 425 1.22 13.54 -10.45
C LEU A 425 1.19 13.99 -8.99
N ALA A 426 1.21 13.05 -8.04
CA ALA A 426 1.23 13.37 -6.62
C ALA A 426 2.52 14.09 -6.20
N LEU A 427 3.68 13.69 -6.71
CA LEU A 427 4.95 14.36 -6.45
C LEU A 427 5.00 15.78 -7.03
N VAL A 428 4.57 15.96 -8.29
CA VAL A 428 4.47 17.31 -8.89
C VAL A 428 3.52 18.20 -8.09
N ARG A 429 2.40 17.64 -7.64
CA ARG A 429 1.44 18.38 -6.81
C ARG A 429 2.07 18.77 -5.47
N LEU A 430 2.74 17.83 -4.79
CA LEU A 430 3.44 18.07 -3.52
C LEU A 430 4.45 19.23 -3.63
N GLU A 431 5.22 19.28 -4.72
CA GLU A 431 6.16 20.37 -4.99
C GLU A 431 5.47 21.71 -5.19
N SER A 432 4.36 21.71 -5.92
CA SER A 432 3.55 22.91 -6.11
C SER A 432 2.93 23.43 -4.81
N LEU A 433 2.64 22.56 -3.83
CA LEU A 433 2.03 22.97 -2.55
C LEU A 433 2.98 23.86 -1.73
N LEU A 434 4.25 23.46 -1.61
CA LEU A 434 5.24 24.17 -0.79
C LEU A 434 5.74 25.46 -1.46
N ASN A 435 5.72 25.51 -2.79
CA ASN A 435 6.11 26.68 -3.57
C ASN A 435 4.97 27.70 -3.76
N SER A 436 3.76 27.40 -3.28
CA SER A 436 2.63 28.31 -3.39
C SER A 436 2.84 29.58 -2.55
N THR A 437 2.44 30.73 -3.10
CA THR A 437 2.50 32.03 -2.40
C THR A 437 1.71 32.05 -1.08
N THR A 438 0.69 31.19 -0.96
CA THR A 438 -0.16 31.05 0.23
C THR A 438 0.19 29.82 1.06
N ALA A 439 1.24 29.06 0.72
CA ALA A 439 1.58 27.80 1.39
C ALA A 439 1.63 27.92 2.91
N TRP A 440 2.19 29.03 3.41
CA TRP A 440 2.41 29.27 4.83
C TRP A 440 1.39 30.22 5.47
N SER A 441 0.31 30.56 4.74
CA SER A 441 -0.78 31.35 5.34
C SER A 441 -1.61 30.48 6.28
N VAL A 442 -2.08 31.11 7.36
CA VAL A 442 -2.94 30.46 8.36
C VAL A 442 -4.36 30.30 7.82
N VAL A 443 -4.93 29.11 8.01
CA VAL A 443 -6.29 28.75 7.56
C VAL A 443 -7.25 28.79 8.73
N GLY A 444 -8.33 29.56 8.61
CA GLY A 444 -9.39 29.66 9.63
C GLY A 444 -9.11 30.69 10.74
N ASP A 445 -10.13 30.96 11.55
CA ASP A 445 -10.05 31.88 12.69
C ASP A 445 -9.75 31.07 13.96
N GLY A 446 -8.55 31.25 14.54
CA GLY A 446 -8.14 30.64 15.80
C GLY A 446 -7.17 29.45 15.72
N ASP A 447 -7.07 28.76 14.58
CA ASP A 447 -6.13 27.64 14.38
C ASP A 447 -4.88 28.10 13.63
N VAL A 448 -3.68 27.91 14.20
CA VAL A 448 -2.40 28.34 13.56
C VAL A 448 -1.94 27.37 12.45
N ARG A 449 -2.89 26.82 11.69
CA ARG A 449 -2.68 25.77 10.69
C ARG A 449 -2.21 26.35 9.35
N PRO A 450 -1.05 25.94 8.82
CA PRO A 450 -0.59 26.36 7.49
C PRO A 450 -1.39 25.69 6.36
N GLN A 451 -1.69 26.44 5.29
CA GLN A 451 -2.41 25.94 4.12
C GLN A 451 -1.70 24.75 3.44
N CYS A 452 -0.37 24.72 3.41
CA CYS A 452 0.39 23.63 2.80
C CYS A 452 0.12 22.28 3.46
N ALA A 453 -0.17 22.25 4.77
CA ALA A 453 -0.46 21.03 5.50
C ALA A 453 -1.89 20.55 5.22
N GLU A 454 -2.86 21.48 5.13
CA GLU A 454 -4.24 21.17 4.71
C GLU A 454 -4.27 20.60 3.29
N ASP A 455 -3.62 21.28 2.34
CA ASP A 455 -3.55 20.85 0.95
C ASP A 455 -2.83 19.50 0.80
N PHE A 456 -1.83 19.23 1.65
CA PHE A 456 -1.13 17.95 1.67
C PHE A 456 -2.05 16.81 2.13
N ILE A 457 -2.83 17.01 3.20
CA ILE A 457 -3.81 16.00 3.65
C ILE A 457 -4.89 15.79 2.58
N ALA A 458 -5.36 16.84 1.91
CA ALA A 458 -6.30 16.72 0.80
C ALA A 458 -5.71 15.90 -0.36
N LEU A 459 -4.44 16.13 -0.72
CA LEU A 459 -3.72 15.33 -1.72
C LEU A 459 -3.63 13.85 -1.30
N LEU A 460 -3.27 13.58 -0.04
CA LEU A 460 -3.14 12.23 0.50
C LEU A 460 -4.48 11.47 0.46
N HIS A 461 -5.57 12.15 0.81
CA HIS A 461 -6.93 11.62 0.70
C HIS A 461 -7.32 11.34 -0.76
N ALA A 462 -6.98 12.23 -1.68
CA ALA A 462 -7.32 12.06 -3.09
C ALA A 462 -6.62 10.83 -3.71
N VAL A 463 -5.33 10.62 -3.43
CA VAL A 463 -4.59 9.42 -3.85
C VAL A 463 -5.17 8.16 -3.19
N GLY A 464 -5.50 8.23 -1.89
CA GLY A 464 -6.09 7.11 -1.16
C GLY A 464 -7.46 6.69 -1.65
N LEU A 465 -8.32 7.64 -2.03
CA LEU A 465 -9.68 7.38 -2.52
C LEU A 465 -9.66 6.56 -3.81
N ARG A 466 -8.70 6.81 -4.70
CA ARG A 466 -8.55 6.09 -5.97
C ARG A 466 -8.14 4.64 -5.75
N GLY A 467 -7.17 4.41 -4.84
CA GLY A 467 -6.79 3.06 -4.43
C GLY A 467 -7.94 2.31 -3.76
N ARG A 468 -8.73 2.97 -2.90
CA ARG A 468 -9.88 2.39 -2.17
C ARG A 468 -10.95 1.77 -3.07
N GLN A 469 -11.09 2.26 -4.30
CA GLN A 469 -12.08 1.75 -5.26
C GLN A 469 -11.68 0.41 -5.87
N LEU A 470 -10.44 -0.05 -5.67
CA LEU A 470 -9.98 -1.34 -6.16
C LEU A 470 -10.38 -2.48 -5.22
N HIS A 471 -10.86 -3.57 -5.80
CA HIS A 471 -11.20 -4.78 -5.05
C HIS A 471 -9.96 -5.59 -4.63
N ASP A 472 -8.94 -5.64 -5.49
CA ASP A 472 -7.71 -6.37 -5.22
C ASP A 472 -6.95 -5.80 -4.02
N LYS A 473 -6.60 -6.68 -3.07
CA LYS A 473 -5.89 -6.29 -1.85
C LYS A 473 -4.45 -5.86 -2.14
N LEU A 474 -3.78 -6.52 -3.09
CA LEU A 474 -2.39 -6.23 -3.44
C LEU A 474 -2.26 -4.89 -4.19
N ALA A 475 -3.16 -4.61 -5.14
CA ALA A 475 -3.23 -3.30 -5.79
C ALA A 475 -3.43 -2.18 -4.76
N ARG A 476 -4.35 -2.36 -3.80
CA ARG A 476 -4.57 -1.39 -2.72
C ARG A 476 -3.36 -1.17 -1.83
N SER A 477 -2.61 -2.23 -1.48
CA SER A 477 -1.41 -2.09 -0.66
C SER A 477 -0.31 -1.31 -1.38
N ARG A 478 -0.18 -1.47 -2.71
CA ARG A 478 0.76 -0.66 -3.52
C ARG A 478 0.39 0.83 -3.56
N PHE A 479 -0.91 1.17 -3.64
CA PHE A 479 -1.38 2.54 -3.45
C PHE A 479 -1.02 3.11 -2.08
N LEU A 480 -1.17 2.30 -1.02
CA LEU A 480 -0.76 2.69 0.32
C LEU A 480 0.75 2.97 0.40
N ARG A 481 1.60 2.20 -0.30
CA ARG A 481 3.05 2.49 -0.39
C ARG A 481 3.33 3.85 -1.04
N VAL A 482 2.58 4.23 -2.07
CA VAL A 482 2.67 5.58 -2.66
C VAL A 482 2.28 6.65 -1.63
N GLN A 483 1.19 6.46 -0.89
CA GLN A 483 0.79 7.38 0.20
C GLN A 483 1.87 7.50 1.28
N MET A 484 2.45 6.38 1.73
CA MET A 484 3.54 6.37 2.71
C MET A 484 4.76 7.14 2.19
N ASN A 485 5.15 6.93 0.93
CA ASN A 485 6.24 7.68 0.31
C ASN A 485 5.95 9.19 0.30
N LEU A 486 4.74 9.62 -0.04
CA LEU A 486 4.35 11.04 0.01
C LEU A 486 4.43 11.63 1.42
N ILE A 487 4.05 10.87 2.45
CA ILE A 487 4.16 11.28 3.86
C ILE A 487 5.61 11.54 4.26
N TYR A 488 6.53 10.64 3.88
CA TYR A 488 7.95 10.80 4.12
C TYR A 488 8.55 11.97 3.32
N MET A 489 8.18 12.10 2.05
CA MET A 489 8.66 13.18 1.20
C MET A 489 8.21 14.55 1.70
N PHE A 490 6.96 14.68 2.17
CA PHE A 490 6.48 15.92 2.76
C PHE A 490 7.23 16.27 4.04
N HIS A 491 7.44 15.29 4.93
CA HIS A 491 8.24 15.46 6.14
C HIS A 491 9.66 15.96 5.84
N ASN A 492 10.37 15.29 4.93
CA ASN A 492 11.73 15.68 4.52
C ASN A 492 11.78 17.10 3.97
N LYS A 493 10.80 17.50 3.14
CA LYS A 493 10.73 18.86 2.59
C LYS A 493 10.42 19.91 3.67
N LEU A 494 9.59 19.58 4.67
CA LEU A 494 9.35 20.47 5.82
C LEU A 494 10.62 20.67 6.65
N GLU A 495 11.37 19.60 6.88
CA GLU A 495 12.65 19.65 7.57
C GLU A 495 13.71 20.45 6.81
N GLU A 496 13.84 20.23 5.50
CA GLU A 496 14.73 20.99 4.62
C GLU A 496 14.37 22.48 4.66
N PHE A 497 13.08 22.81 4.59
CA PHE A 497 12.61 24.18 4.70
C PHE A 497 12.98 24.82 6.04
N ALA A 498 12.82 24.08 7.16
CA ALA A 498 13.20 24.55 8.50
C ALA A 498 14.71 24.82 8.63
N ARG A 499 15.55 23.98 7.98
CA ARG A 499 17.02 24.04 8.08
C ARG A 499 17.68 24.90 7.01
N SER A 500 16.94 25.34 5.99
CA SER A 500 17.47 26.21 4.93
C SER A 500 18.06 27.52 5.50
N LEU A 501 19.38 27.69 5.37
CA LEU A 501 20.02 29.00 5.60
C LEU A 501 19.48 29.95 4.54
N GLY A 502 18.86 31.06 4.96
CA GLY A 502 18.43 32.09 4.02
C GLY A 502 19.59 32.47 3.11
N THR A 503 19.50 32.11 1.83
CA THR A 503 20.31 32.74 0.79
C THR A 503 19.91 34.21 0.81
N SER A 504 20.84 35.02 1.30
CA SER A 504 20.80 36.46 1.12
C SER A 504 20.56 36.75 -0.35
N GLY A 505 19.42 37.34 -0.67
CA GLY A 505 19.24 38.06 -1.92
C GLY A 505 20.29 39.17 -1.95
N THR A 506 21.41 38.91 -2.63
CA THR A 506 22.17 39.95 -3.30
C THR A 506 21.51 40.19 -4.65
N GLY A 507 20.24 40.60 -4.60
CA GLY A 507 19.58 41.25 -5.72
C GLY A 507 19.88 42.72 -5.60
N THR A 508 20.77 43.21 -6.44
CA THR A 508 21.00 44.63 -6.63
C THR A 508 19.69 45.30 -7.06
N ASP A 509 19.02 45.96 -6.12
CA ASP A 509 18.00 46.96 -6.43
C ASP A 509 18.65 48.08 -7.25
N THR A 510 18.30 48.14 -8.53
CA THR A 510 18.29 49.40 -9.29
C THR A 510 16.91 49.56 -9.91
N PRO A 511 16.20 50.68 -9.65
CA PRO A 511 14.85 50.88 -10.17
C PRO A 511 14.94 51.50 -11.57
N HIS A 512 14.93 50.66 -12.61
CA HIS A 512 14.76 51.15 -13.98
C HIS A 512 13.35 50.90 -14.50
N ARG A 513 12.58 51.99 -14.44
CA ARG A 513 11.38 52.32 -15.21
C ARG A 513 11.58 52.06 -16.71
N VAL A 514 10.82 51.12 -17.28
CA VAL A 514 10.56 50.97 -18.74
C VAL A 514 9.12 50.45 -18.85
N SER A 515 8.13 51.31 -19.09
CA SER A 515 7.59 51.66 -20.42
C SER A 515 7.23 50.43 -21.24
N GLY A 516 5.92 50.24 -21.47
CA GLY A 516 5.41 49.08 -22.20
C GLY A 516 5.92 48.98 -23.64
N THR A 517 6.11 47.74 -24.07
CA THR A 517 6.03 47.32 -25.47
C THR A 517 5.57 45.86 -25.50
N LYS A 518 4.49 45.61 -26.26
CA LYS A 518 4.00 44.29 -26.62
C LYS A 518 5.08 43.51 -27.36
N GLY A 519 5.25 42.24 -27.02
CA GLY A 519 6.05 41.28 -27.77
C GLY A 519 5.60 39.86 -27.42
N ASP A 520 5.12 39.14 -28.43
CA ASP A 520 4.64 37.76 -28.38
C ASP A 520 5.67 36.78 -27.80
N VAL A 521 5.21 35.90 -26.90
CA VAL A 521 5.92 34.68 -26.49
C VAL A 521 4.91 33.53 -26.45
N SER A 522 5.27 32.44 -27.13
CA SER A 522 4.50 31.23 -27.41
C SER A 522 4.03 30.44 -26.17
N PRO A 523 2.92 29.66 -26.25
CA PRO A 523 2.30 29.03 -25.09
C PRO A 523 2.63 27.54 -25.00
N GLU A 524 3.67 27.12 -24.27
CA GLU A 524 3.92 25.67 -24.06
C GLU A 524 4.18 25.22 -22.62
N THR A 525 4.15 26.08 -21.60
CA THR A 525 4.42 25.66 -20.20
C THR A 525 3.24 25.73 -19.23
N ASN A 526 2.05 26.13 -19.68
CA ASN A 526 0.85 26.26 -18.81
C ASN A 526 -0.15 25.10 -18.91
N ALA A 527 0.05 24.11 -19.80
CA ALA A 527 -0.91 23.01 -19.97
C ALA A 527 -0.99 22.09 -18.74
N GLY A 528 0.17 21.68 -18.18
CA GLY A 528 0.24 20.73 -17.05
C GLY A 528 -0.44 21.20 -15.76
N MET A 529 -0.46 22.51 -15.50
CA MET A 529 -1.12 23.08 -14.32
C MET A 529 -2.66 23.03 -14.43
N SER A 530 -3.19 23.12 -15.65
CA SER A 530 -4.64 23.02 -15.93
C SER A 530 -5.16 21.58 -15.86
N THR A 531 -4.29 20.62 -16.14
CA THR A 531 -4.58 19.17 -16.15
C THR A 531 -4.65 18.58 -14.74
N CYS A 532 -3.73 18.96 -13.84
CA CYS A 532 -3.80 18.61 -12.42
C CYS A 532 -5.09 19.12 -11.75
N ARG A 533 -5.66 20.23 -12.24
CA ARG A 533 -6.92 20.80 -11.73
C ARG A 533 -8.16 19.97 -12.12
N ARG A 534 -8.09 19.18 -13.21
CA ARG A 534 -9.19 18.31 -13.67
C ARG A 534 -9.15 16.94 -12.99
N LEU A 535 -7.96 16.33 -12.84
CA LEU A 535 -7.80 14.97 -12.28
C LEU A 535 -8.14 14.87 -10.78
N PHE A 536 -7.99 15.97 -10.03
CA PHE A 536 -8.36 16.05 -8.61
C PHE A 536 -9.57 16.96 -8.34
N GLY A 537 -10.29 17.38 -9.40
CA GLY A 537 -11.23 18.49 -9.38
C GLY A 537 -12.62 18.23 -8.78
N PHE A 538 -12.90 17.06 -8.21
CA PHE A 538 -14.24 16.72 -7.70
C PHE A 538 -14.46 17.00 -6.21
N LEU A 539 -13.45 17.52 -5.49
CA LEU A 539 -13.58 18.04 -4.14
C LEU A 539 -13.24 19.52 -4.13
N GLY A 540 -14.21 20.36 -4.49
CA GLY A 540 -14.05 21.81 -4.41
C GLY A 540 -14.07 22.28 -2.94
N PRO A 541 -13.18 23.22 -2.55
CA PRO A 541 -13.53 24.14 -1.48
C PRO A 541 -14.66 25.02 -1.98
N GLN A 542 -15.71 25.17 -1.16
CA GLN A 542 -16.80 26.09 -1.46
C GLN A 542 -16.26 27.49 -1.80
N THR A 543 -16.92 28.11 -2.77
CA THR A 543 -16.66 29.44 -3.28
C THR A 543 -16.64 30.47 -2.13
N ALA A 544 -15.45 30.96 -1.77
CA ALA A 544 -15.31 32.26 -1.12
C ALA A 544 -15.12 33.32 -2.21
N SER A 545 -16.02 34.30 -2.24
CA SER A 545 -15.97 35.46 -3.15
C SER A 545 -14.66 36.23 -3.04
N PRO A 546 -14.22 36.97 -4.08
CA PRO A 546 -13.00 37.77 -4.03
C PRO A 546 -13.24 39.05 -3.20
N GLY A 547 -13.06 38.94 -1.88
CA GLY A 547 -12.94 40.08 -0.98
C GLY A 547 -11.48 40.52 -0.87
N SER A 548 -11.16 41.66 -1.48
CA SER A 548 -9.98 42.53 -1.29
C SER A 548 -8.72 41.92 -0.63
N PRO A 549 -7.61 41.73 -1.37
CA PRO A 549 -6.34 41.29 -0.79
C PRO A 549 -5.61 42.50 -0.18
N ALA A 550 -5.96 42.86 1.06
CA ALA A 550 -5.26 43.91 1.77
C ALA A 550 -5.17 43.56 3.26
N ARG A 551 -4.30 42.60 3.61
CA ARG A 551 -3.70 42.45 4.95
C ARG A 551 -2.68 41.31 5.12
N ALA A 552 -2.36 40.52 4.08
CA ALA A 552 -1.40 39.42 4.22
C ALA A 552 0.09 39.84 4.13
N SER A 553 0.39 41.00 3.54
CA SER A 553 1.77 41.49 3.38
C SER A 553 2.38 42.07 4.66
N HIS A 554 1.61 42.19 5.75
CA HIS A 554 2.03 42.88 6.97
C HIS A 554 2.32 41.98 8.18
N MET A 555 2.04 40.67 8.14
CA MET A 555 2.37 39.81 9.28
C MET A 555 3.88 39.55 9.45
N PHE A 556 4.66 39.77 8.40
CA PHE A 556 6.12 39.63 8.44
C PHE A 556 6.88 40.97 8.37
N SER A 557 6.19 42.11 8.22
CA SER A 557 6.84 43.43 8.05
C SER A 557 7.19 44.15 9.37
N TRP A 558 6.91 43.55 10.54
CA TRP A 558 7.19 44.16 11.85
C TRP A 558 8.49 43.63 12.51
N PHE A 559 9.25 42.74 11.84
CA PHE A 559 10.36 42.06 12.50
C PHE A 559 11.71 42.47 11.93
N GLY A 560 12.39 43.35 12.66
CA GLY A 560 13.74 43.80 12.39
C GLY A 560 14.75 42.66 12.21
N ASP A 561 15.64 42.91 11.26
CA ASP A 561 16.59 42.04 10.59
C ASP A 561 17.67 41.48 11.52
N THR A 562 17.50 40.23 11.99
CA THR A 562 18.58 39.42 12.56
C THR A 562 18.43 37.96 12.09
N LYS A 563 19.51 37.36 11.59
CA LYS A 563 19.50 35.99 11.01
C LYS A 563 18.88 34.94 11.94
N GLN A 564 19.07 35.07 13.26
CA GLN A 564 18.48 34.14 14.24
C GLN A 564 16.96 34.29 14.42
N ARG A 565 16.41 35.51 14.30
CA ARG A 565 14.98 35.75 14.47
C ARG A 565 14.17 35.22 13.29
N GLY A 566 14.71 35.27 12.08
CA GLY A 566 14.10 34.67 10.88
C GLY A 566 14.03 33.13 10.94
N GLN A 567 15.00 32.49 11.59
CA GLN A 567 15.01 31.03 11.77
C GLN A 567 13.91 30.57 12.74
N THR A 568 13.76 31.23 13.89
CA THR A 568 12.73 30.87 14.89
C THR A 568 11.31 30.95 14.31
N THR A 569 11.01 31.96 13.49
CA THR A 569 9.70 32.09 12.83
C THR A 569 9.41 30.95 11.83
N ARG A 570 10.43 30.48 11.09
CA ARG A 570 10.29 29.33 10.19
C ARG A 570 10.05 28.04 10.97
N TRP A 571 10.77 27.84 12.07
CA TRP A 571 10.61 26.64 12.91
C TRP A 571 9.20 26.57 13.49
N ILE A 572 8.64 27.70 13.93
CA ILE A 572 7.25 27.78 14.42
C ILE A 572 6.24 27.40 13.32
N ALA A 573 6.41 27.92 12.10
CA ALA A 573 5.51 27.58 10.99
C ALA A 573 5.57 26.08 10.64
N VAL A 574 6.77 25.49 10.61
CA VAL A 574 6.98 24.06 10.36
C VAL A 574 6.45 23.21 11.51
N LEU A 575 6.66 23.60 12.76
CA LEU A 575 6.11 22.92 13.95
C LEU A 575 4.58 22.80 13.89
N ASN A 576 3.89 23.85 13.44
CA ASN A 576 2.43 23.81 13.28
C ASN A 576 2.02 22.90 12.12
N ALA A 577 2.71 22.94 10.98
CA ALA A 577 2.46 22.03 9.85
C ALA A 577 2.67 20.56 10.25
N LEU A 578 3.78 20.25 10.92
CA LEU A 578 4.10 18.91 11.41
C LEU A 578 3.06 18.41 12.41
N THR A 579 2.61 19.26 13.34
CA THR A 579 1.60 18.89 14.33
C THR A 579 0.27 18.55 13.67
N TYR A 580 -0.17 19.40 12.73
CA TYR A 580 -1.42 19.17 12.02
C TYR A 580 -1.38 17.89 11.17
N ALA A 581 -0.31 17.71 10.38
CA ALA A 581 -0.15 16.53 9.56
C ALA A 581 -0.09 15.25 10.40
N ARG A 582 0.65 15.26 11.53
CA ARG A 582 0.70 14.13 12.46
C ARG A 582 -0.68 13.80 13.04
N ASP A 583 -1.43 14.80 13.49
CA ASP A 583 -2.74 14.58 14.09
C ASP A 583 -3.74 14.03 13.05
N ALA A 584 -3.73 14.56 11.81
CA ALA A 584 -4.53 14.03 10.70
C ALA A 584 -4.13 12.60 10.28
N LEU A 585 -2.83 12.28 10.31
CA LEU A 585 -2.34 10.92 10.04
C LEU A 585 -2.75 9.94 11.14
N LEU A 586 -2.78 10.37 12.40
CA LEU A 586 -3.24 9.55 13.52
C LEU A 586 -4.74 9.27 13.41
N GLU A 587 -5.54 10.26 13.01
CA GLU A 587 -6.96 10.05 12.69
C GLU A 587 -7.13 9.07 11.52
N SER A 588 -6.35 9.27 10.45
CA SER A 588 -6.35 8.37 9.29
C SER A 588 -5.94 6.95 9.66
N ALA A 589 -4.99 6.75 10.57
CA ALA A 589 -4.56 5.43 11.03
C ALA A 589 -5.70 4.61 11.67
N ASN A 590 -6.73 5.28 12.19
CA ASN A 590 -7.89 4.66 12.83
C ASN A 590 -9.06 4.42 11.85
N ASP A 591 -8.96 4.84 10.59
CA ASP A 591 -10.00 4.57 9.60
C ASP A 591 -10.04 3.06 9.26
N PRO A 592 -11.24 2.43 9.23
CA PRO A 592 -11.40 0.99 9.02
C PRO A 592 -10.62 0.46 7.81
N TYR A 593 -10.52 1.25 6.74
CA TYR A 593 -9.74 0.89 5.56
C TYR A 593 -8.29 0.58 5.90
N TYR A 594 -7.60 1.45 6.63
CA TYR A 594 -6.18 1.26 6.97
C TYR A 594 -5.98 0.19 8.04
N VAL A 595 -6.94 0.07 8.97
CA VAL A 595 -6.96 -0.99 9.98
C VAL A 595 -6.92 -2.38 9.32
N THR A 596 -7.66 -2.59 8.22
CA THR A 596 -7.64 -3.90 7.54
C THR A 596 -6.26 -4.34 7.04
N PHE A 597 -5.42 -3.41 6.57
CA PHE A 597 -4.04 -3.75 6.16
C PHE A 597 -3.16 -4.06 7.36
N TRP A 598 -3.42 -3.39 8.49
CA TRP A 598 -2.68 -3.65 9.71
C TRP A 598 -3.09 -4.97 10.32
N GLU A 599 -4.36 -5.35 10.34
CA GLU A 599 -4.84 -6.61 10.92
C GLU A 599 -4.41 -7.85 10.12
N ASP A 600 -4.36 -7.75 8.79
CA ASP A 600 -3.92 -8.85 7.92
C ASP A 600 -2.40 -9.05 7.99
N SER A 601 -1.96 -10.14 8.63
CA SER A 601 -0.55 -10.48 8.80
C SER A 601 0.25 -10.52 7.50
N SER A 602 -0.38 -10.93 6.40
CA SER A 602 0.29 -11.04 5.09
C SER A 602 0.54 -9.66 4.47
N LEU A 603 -0.45 -8.77 4.54
CA LEU A 603 -0.34 -7.40 4.05
C LEU A 603 0.60 -6.58 4.92
N ARG A 604 0.57 -6.78 6.24
CA ARG A 604 1.51 -6.13 7.16
C ARG A 604 2.95 -6.50 6.84
N ALA A 605 3.24 -7.79 6.63
CA ALA A 605 4.57 -8.24 6.25
C ALA A 605 5.00 -7.68 4.88
N PHE A 606 4.07 -7.62 3.91
CA PHE A 606 4.32 -7.03 2.60
C PHE A 606 4.68 -5.54 2.68
N LEU A 607 3.99 -4.75 3.51
CA LEU A 607 4.27 -3.32 3.67
C LEU A 607 5.62 -3.02 4.34
N GLN A 608 6.15 -3.98 5.11
CA GLN A 608 7.44 -3.86 5.79
C GLN A 608 8.63 -4.24 4.89
N GLN A 609 8.38 -4.93 3.79
CA GLN A 609 9.41 -5.36 2.84
C GLN A 609 9.40 -4.48 1.58
N PRO A 610 10.54 -4.34 0.89
CA PRO A 610 10.56 -3.73 -0.44
C PRO A 610 9.76 -4.60 -1.41
N ASP A 611 8.90 -4.01 -2.25
CA ASP A 611 8.18 -4.75 -3.30
C ASP A 611 9.07 -4.82 -4.54
N PRO A 612 9.60 -6.00 -4.93
CA PRO A 612 10.45 -6.14 -6.10
C PRO A 612 9.81 -5.59 -7.36
N TRP A 613 8.50 -5.75 -7.51
CA TRP A 613 7.76 -5.26 -8.68
C TRP A 613 7.69 -3.73 -8.73
N MET A 614 7.58 -3.05 -7.58
CA MET A 614 7.65 -1.59 -7.53
C MET A 614 9.09 -1.07 -7.71
N ASN A 615 10.08 -1.81 -7.19
CA ASN A 615 11.49 -1.48 -7.36
C ASN A 615 11.91 -1.50 -8.83
N ASP A 616 11.50 -2.53 -9.57
CA ASP A 616 11.81 -2.67 -11.00
C ASP A 616 11.23 -1.51 -11.83
N LEU A 617 10.11 -0.95 -11.39
CA LEU A 617 9.48 0.23 -11.99
C LEU A 617 10.08 1.57 -11.52
N GLY A 618 11.02 1.54 -10.57
CA GLY A 618 11.60 2.73 -9.95
C GLY A 618 10.61 3.52 -9.07
N LEU A 619 9.52 2.88 -8.62
CA LEU A 619 8.43 3.52 -7.86
C LEU A 619 8.60 3.39 -6.35
N ASP A 620 9.42 2.43 -5.90
CA ASP A 620 9.82 2.39 -4.50
C ASP A 620 10.83 3.52 -4.28
N GLY A 621 10.33 4.66 -3.77
CA GLY A 621 11.20 5.72 -3.30
C GLY A 621 12.14 5.13 -2.28
N ALA A 622 13.44 5.36 -2.43
CA ALA A 622 14.48 4.81 -1.56
C ALA A 622 14.03 4.89 -0.10
N GLN A 623 13.49 3.78 0.43
CA GLN A 623 13.46 3.59 1.85
C GLN A 623 14.93 3.66 2.22
N SER A 624 15.33 4.76 2.85
CA SER A 624 16.58 4.76 3.60
C SER A 624 16.53 3.48 4.40
N VAL A 625 17.40 2.53 4.08
CA VAL A 625 17.68 1.38 4.92
C VAL A 625 17.89 1.98 6.31
N ILE A 626 16.92 1.83 7.18
CA ILE A 626 17.06 2.29 8.55
C ILE A 626 18.05 1.31 9.15
N PRO A 627 19.16 1.78 9.75
CA PRO A 627 20.07 0.91 10.44
C PRO A 627 19.27 0.11 11.47
N GLU A 628 19.39 -1.22 11.43
CA GLU A 628 19.11 -2.05 12.60
C GLU A 628 20.01 -1.55 13.73
N SER A 629 19.53 -0.60 14.53
CA SER A 629 20.22 -0.21 15.75
C SER A 629 19.22 -0.10 16.88
N LYS A 630 19.33 -1.11 17.75
CA LYS A 630 18.72 -1.34 19.06
C LYS A 630 17.32 -1.94 19.02
N SER A 631 17.32 -3.27 18.93
CA SER A 631 16.38 -4.15 19.61
C SER A 631 15.94 -3.55 20.96
N LEU A 632 14.65 -3.26 21.07
CA LEU A 632 13.95 -2.85 22.29
C LEU A 632 13.70 -4.07 23.21
N ASP A 633 14.76 -4.84 23.52
CA ASP A 633 14.68 -6.05 24.36
C ASP A 633 15.58 -6.02 25.60
N ASP A 634 16.08 -4.85 26.01
CA ASP A 634 16.80 -4.70 27.29
C ASP A 634 15.99 -3.87 28.29
N ASN A 635 15.17 -4.55 29.08
CA ASN A 635 14.79 -4.08 30.42
C ASN A 635 15.49 -4.97 31.46
N PRO A 636 16.15 -4.39 32.49
CA PRO A 636 16.92 -5.16 33.45
C PRO A 636 16.01 -5.88 34.46
N THR A 637 16.18 -7.20 34.54
CA THR A 637 16.14 -8.05 35.74
C THR A 637 15.20 -7.67 36.90
N VAL A 638 14.10 -8.45 37.05
CA VAL A 638 13.60 -8.87 38.37
C VAL A 638 13.34 -10.38 38.34
N GLY A 639 13.80 -11.05 39.39
CA GLY A 639 14.05 -12.49 39.46
C GLY A 639 12.85 -13.42 39.34
N HIS A 640 13.20 -14.65 38.95
CA HIS A 640 12.39 -15.86 38.92
C HIS A 640 11.50 -16.05 40.15
N GLU A 641 10.23 -16.35 39.92
CA GLU A 641 9.56 -17.50 40.55
C GLU A 641 8.36 -17.98 39.70
N SER A 642 8.05 -19.26 39.88
CA SER A 642 7.48 -20.17 38.89
C SER A 642 5.94 -20.25 38.86
N SER A 643 5.45 -20.67 37.68
CA SER A 643 4.21 -21.43 37.41
C SER A 643 2.86 -20.77 37.71
N THR A 644 2.16 -20.34 36.66
CA THR A 644 0.85 -20.85 36.19
C THR A 644 0.25 -19.86 35.18
N GLY A 645 -0.31 -20.37 34.08
CA GLY A 645 -1.26 -19.65 33.21
C GLY A 645 -0.75 -18.39 32.49
N CYS A 646 -0.37 -18.53 31.22
CA CYS A 646 -0.24 -17.38 30.33
C CYS A 646 -1.58 -16.62 30.26
N PRO A 647 -1.53 -15.27 30.27
CA PRO A 647 -1.89 -14.58 29.05
C PRO A 647 -0.67 -13.79 28.56
N LYS A 648 -0.31 -14.00 27.30
CA LYS A 648 0.58 -13.10 26.58
C LYS A 648 0.03 -11.69 26.77
N ALA A 649 0.88 -10.76 27.21
CA ALA A 649 0.51 -9.35 27.23
C ALA A 649 -0.13 -8.99 25.88
N PRO A 650 -1.27 -8.29 25.85
CA PRO A 650 -1.96 -8.00 24.61
C PRO A 650 -1.03 -7.22 23.69
N ILE A 651 -0.98 -7.62 22.42
CA ILE A 651 -0.41 -6.86 21.30
C ILE A 651 -1.31 -5.64 21.09
N GLY A 652 -1.29 -4.73 22.06
CA GLY A 652 -2.35 -3.75 22.23
C GLY A 652 -1.85 -2.58 23.03
N VAL A 653 -0.89 -1.83 22.47
CA VAL A 653 -0.95 -0.37 22.24
C VAL A 653 0.16 -0.03 21.22
N LEU A 654 -0.04 -0.37 19.94
CA LEU A 654 0.76 0.25 18.87
C LEU A 654 0.00 1.50 18.43
N HIS A 655 0.24 2.62 19.10
CA HIS A 655 -0.33 3.91 18.72
C HIS A 655 0.16 4.28 17.30
N GLY A 656 -0.71 4.19 16.28
CA GLY A 656 -0.43 4.69 14.93
C GLY A 656 -0.62 3.74 13.75
N GLY A 657 -1.02 2.49 13.97
CA GLY A 657 -1.41 1.55 12.89
C GLY A 657 -0.37 1.42 11.77
N VAL A 658 -0.84 1.39 10.51
CA VAL A 658 0.03 1.33 9.31
C VAL A 658 1.02 2.51 9.19
N PHE A 659 0.73 3.64 9.83
CA PHE A 659 1.55 4.86 9.79
C PHE A 659 2.47 5.01 11.01
N HIS A 660 2.54 4.01 11.91
CA HIS A 660 3.30 4.09 13.17
C HIS A 660 4.72 4.62 12.98
N GLN A 661 5.43 4.13 11.96
CA GLN A 661 6.80 4.54 11.68
C GLN A 661 6.88 6.01 11.23
N ALA A 662 6.01 6.44 10.31
CA ALA A 662 5.95 7.83 9.89
C ALA A 662 5.59 8.76 11.06
N LEU A 663 4.61 8.38 11.88
CA LEU A 663 4.22 9.14 13.07
C LEU A 663 5.37 9.30 14.06
N HIS A 664 6.20 8.28 14.23
CA HIS A 664 7.42 8.35 15.04
C HIS A 664 8.42 9.38 14.50
N PHE A 665 8.67 9.41 13.18
CA PHE A 665 9.54 10.42 12.58
C PHE A 665 9.01 11.85 12.73
N TYR A 666 7.71 12.07 12.52
CA TYR A 666 7.09 13.38 12.77
C TYR A 666 7.25 13.79 14.23
N GLN A 667 7.09 12.86 15.16
CA GLN A 667 7.24 13.12 16.59
C GLN A 667 8.68 13.52 16.97
N LEU A 668 9.69 12.81 16.45
CA LEU A 668 11.10 13.15 16.69
C LEU A 668 11.43 14.57 16.23
N SER A 669 11.04 14.93 15.01
CA SER A 669 11.30 16.27 14.47
C SER A 669 10.54 17.36 15.22
N LEU A 670 9.32 17.08 15.67
CA LEU A 670 8.57 18.00 16.55
C LEU A 670 9.31 18.26 17.85
N ASP A 671 9.88 17.22 18.47
CA ASP A 671 10.57 17.33 19.75
C ASP A 671 11.90 18.07 19.61
N GLU A 672 12.70 17.75 18.58
CA GLU A 672 13.93 18.47 18.23
C GLU A 672 13.65 19.96 17.95
N MET A 673 12.67 20.24 17.08
CA MET A 673 12.37 21.61 16.68
C MET A 673 11.79 22.45 17.80
N LEU A 674 11.00 21.84 18.68
CA LEU A 674 10.44 22.52 19.83
C LEU A 674 11.52 22.88 20.86
N GLU A 675 12.45 21.94 21.13
CA GLU A 675 13.53 22.18 22.10
C GLU A 675 14.46 23.31 21.63
N GLU A 676 14.86 23.33 20.35
CA GLU A 676 15.67 24.43 19.81
C GLU A 676 14.94 25.78 19.82
N THR A 677 13.62 25.78 19.57
CA THR A 677 12.79 26.99 19.69
C THR A 677 12.82 27.51 21.14
N VAL A 678 12.67 26.63 22.13
CA VAL A 678 12.75 26.97 23.55
C VAL A 678 14.16 27.46 23.91
N GLN A 679 15.21 26.77 23.47
CA GLN A 679 16.59 27.15 23.77
C GLN A 679 16.96 28.50 23.14
N SER A 680 16.46 28.81 21.94
CA SER A 680 16.62 30.12 21.31
C SER A 680 16.00 31.24 22.15
N VAL A 681 14.76 31.02 22.62
CA VAL A 681 14.06 31.98 23.50
C VAL A 681 14.79 32.13 24.84
N MET A 682 15.24 31.02 25.45
CA MET A 682 16.00 31.05 26.69
C MET A 682 17.35 31.75 26.54
N ARG A 683 18.02 31.64 25.40
CA ARG A 683 19.29 32.34 25.13
C ARG A 683 19.11 33.86 25.18
N GLU A 684 18.01 34.37 24.60
CA GLU A 684 17.67 35.79 24.65
C GLU A 684 17.31 36.25 26.06
N ILE A 685 16.48 35.46 26.77
CA ILE A 685 16.11 35.71 28.17
C ILE A 685 17.36 35.75 29.05
N ARG A 686 18.26 34.76 28.95
CA ARG A 686 19.51 34.70 29.71
C ARG A 686 20.39 35.93 29.45
N HIS A 687 20.47 36.39 28.21
CA HIS A 687 21.21 37.61 27.87
C HIS A 687 20.61 38.85 28.53
N LYS A 688 19.27 38.99 28.53
CA LYS A 688 18.57 40.10 29.20
C LYS A 688 18.56 39.98 30.73
N ALA A 689 18.70 38.77 31.28
CA ALA A 689 18.77 38.52 32.72
C ALA A 689 20.09 38.93 33.37
N GLN A 690 21.18 39.10 32.61
CA GLN A 690 22.54 39.32 33.15
C GLN A 690 22.60 40.49 34.16
N GLY A 691 21.95 41.61 33.85
CA GLY A 691 21.89 42.78 34.73
C GLY A 691 21.11 42.56 36.02
N TYR A 692 20.21 41.56 36.07
CA TYR A 692 19.47 41.18 37.27
C TYR A 692 20.22 40.12 38.09
N THR A 693 20.82 39.13 37.42
CA THR A 693 21.56 38.03 38.06
C THR A 693 22.87 38.48 38.71
N SER A 694 23.54 39.50 38.15
CA SER A 694 24.87 39.97 38.62
C SER A 694 24.81 41.24 39.47
N ALA A 695 23.63 41.58 40.00
CA ALA A 695 23.40 42.80 40.77
C ALA A 695 23.80 42.65 42.25
N ASN A 696 25.03 42.25 42.56
CA ASN A 696 25.47 41.93 43.93
C ASN A 696 25.18 43.06 44.93
N ASP A 697 25.50 44.31 44.58
CA ASP A 697 25.29 45.48 45.45
C ASP A 697 23.81 45.83 45.63
N TYR A 698 22.95 45.39 44.70
CA TYR A 698 21.49 45.59 44.78
C TYR A 698 20.87 44.72 45.89
N TRP A 699 21.36 43.49 46.03
CA TRP A 699 20.83 42.52 47.00
C TRP A 699 21.30 42.80 48.44
N LEU A 700 22.36 43.59 48.61
CA LEU A 700 22.95 43.99 49.91
C LEU A 700 22.49 45.37 50.41
N ARG A 701 21.40 45.92 49.85
CA ARG A 701 20.92 47.25 50.24
C ARG A 701 20.45 47.29 51.71
N PRO A 702 20.84 48.32 52.50
CA PRO A 702 20.37 48.45 53.87
C PRO A 702 18.87 48.80 53.90
N GLY A 703 18.09 48.11 54.73
CA GLY A 703 16.69 48.43 55.00
C GLY A 703 16.55 49.46 56.13
N SER A 704 15.46 50.23 56.16
CA SER A 704 15.15 51.11 57.29
C SER A 704 14.84 50.29 58.54
N VAL A 705 15.61 50.47 59.60
CA VAL A 705 15.47 49.72 60.86
C VAL A 705 14.43 50.41 61.75
N SER A 706 13.34 49.72 62.13
CA SER A 706 12.42 50.21 63.17
C SER A 706 12.93 49.81 64.56
N ALA A 707 13.12 50.79 65.44
CA ALA A 707 13.77 50.63 66.73
C ALA A 707 12.94 49.90 67.82
N VAL A 708 11.70 49.44 67.52
CA VAL A 708 10.77 48.98 68.57
C VAL A 708 10.54 47.45 68.60
N THR A 709 10.88 46.68 67.56
CA THR A 709 10.55 45.24 67.52
C THR A 709 11.71 44.29 67.20
N GLY A 710 12.94 44.79 67.02
CA GLY A 710 14.08 43.92 66.69
C GLY A 710 13.92 43.12 65.39
N GLY A 711 12.92 43.47 64.58
CA GLY A 711 12.64 42.91 63.26
C GLY A 711 12.70 44.01 62.20
N ILE A 712 13.23 43.67 61.03
CA ILE A 712 13.23 44.56 59.87
C ILE A 712 11.80 44.56 59.30
N HIS A 713 11.05 45.64 59.56
CA HIS A 713 9.79 45.87 58.87
C HIS A 713 10.14 46.50 57.52
N VAL A 714 10.26 45.67 56.49
CA VAL A 714 10.21 46.17 55.12
C VAL A 714 8.77 46.60 54.88
N ASP A 715 8.51 47.90 54.79
CA ASP A 715 7.17 48.39 54.46
C ASP A 715 6.77 47.87 53.09
N ALA A 716 6.00 46.78 53.06
CA ALA A 716 5.58 46.08 51.85
C ALA A 716 4.81 46.98 50.85
N ILE A 717 4.36 48.15 51.31
CA ILE A 717 3.66 49.18 50.51
C ILE A 717 4.66 50.00 49.65
N SER A 718 5.96 49.94 49.93
CA SER A 718 7.01 50.71 49.24
C SER A 718 7.88 49.88 48.29
N LEU A 719 7.60 48.58 48.14
CA LEU A 719 8.31 47.70 47.20
C LEU A 719 7.74 47.88 45.79
N GLU A 720 8.62 48.17 44.84
CA GLU A 720 8.31 48.29 43.42
C GLU A 720 9.15 47.30 42.61
N LEU A 721 8.75 47.03 41.36
CA LEU A 721 9.50 46.13 40.48
C LEU A 721 10.94 46.63 40.28
N SER A 722 11.92 45.77 40.57
CA SER A 722 13.33 46.08 40.36
C SER A 722 13.60 46.52 38.90
N GLY A 723 14.24 47.67 38.70
CA GLY A 723 14.53 48.20 37.36
C GLY A 723 15.32 47.22 36.47
N THR A 724 16.22 46.42 37.07
CA THR A 724 16.98 45.36 36.39
C THR A 724 16.14 44.11 36.12
N ALA A 725 15.14 43.78 36.94
CA ALA A 725 14.19 42.70 36.70
C ALA A 725 13.22 43.03 35.56
N SER A 726 12.84 44.30 35.41
CA SER A 726 11.86 44.74 34.41
C SER A 726 12.25 44.36 32.97
N VAL A 727 13.54 44.44 32.64
CA VAL A 727 14.07 44.08 31.31
C VAL A 727 13.90 42.60 31.01
N LEU A 728 14.16 41.74 32.01
CA LEU A 728 13.95 40.30 31.92
C LEU A 728 12.47 39.94 31.79
N LEU A 729 11.62 40.50 32.66
CA LEU A 729 10.20 40.17 32.72
C LEU A 729 9.42 40.65 31.49
N ILE A 730 9.75 41.83 30.95
CA ILE A 730 9.17 42.32 29.68
C ILE A 730 9.55 41.37 28.54
N CYS A 731 10.83 40.99 28.46
CA CYS A 731 11.30 40.03 27.45
C CYS A 731 10.56 38.69 27.56
N LEU A 732 10.43 38.14 28.77
CA LEU A 732 9.73 36.88 29.02
C LEU A 732 8.25 36.99 28.61
N ARG A 733 7.55 38.04 29.03
CA ARG A 733 6.14 38.30 28.69
C ARG A 733 5.94 38.33 27.18
N ASP A 734 6.74 39.13 26.48
CA ASP A 734 6.58 39.32 25.03
C ASP A 734 6.86 38.03 24.26
N ARG A 735 7.84 37.22 24.71
CA ARG A 735 8.14 35.92 24.12
C ARG A 735 7.06 34.88 24.40
N LEU A 736 6.55 34.79 25.62
CA LEU A 736 5.45 33.88 25.95
C LEU A 736 4.18 34.24 25.17
N PHE A 737 3.86 35.53 25.07
CA PHE A 737 2.72 36.01 24.28
C PHE A 737 2.88 35.68 22.79
N PHE A 738 4.06 35.91 22.22
CA PHE A 738 4.36 35.56 20.84
C PHE A 738 4.19 34.06 20.59
N LEU A 739 4.77 33.20 21.44
CA LEU A 739 4.62 31.75 21.31
C LEU A 739 3.16 31.31 21.47
N CYS A 740 2.40 31.91 22.39
CA CYS A 740 0.97 31.63 22.59
C CYS A 740 0.14 31.93 21.33
N LYS A 741 0.48 32.99 20.60
CA LYS A 741 -0.23 33.37 19.36
C LYS A 741 0.24 32.63 18.12
N SER A 742 1.47 32.13 18.11
CA SER A 742 2.09 31.56 16.90
C SER A 742 2.26 30.05 16.94
N LEU A 743 2.17 29.37 18.08
CA LEU A 743 2.25 27.91 18.16
C LEU A 743 0.87 27.28 18.36
N HIS A 744 0.72 26.06 17.84
CA HIS A 744 -0.40 25.20 18.19
C HIS A 744 -0.53 25.03 19.72
N PRO A 745 -1.74 25.05 20.33
CA PRO A 745 -1.91 25.07 21.79
C PRO A 745 -1.18 23.95 22.54
N ARG A 746 -1.15 22.73 21.97
CA ARG A 746 -0.42 21.59 22.55
C ARG A 746 1.09 21.81 22.58
N LEU A 747 1.66 22.43 21.54
CA LEU A 747 3.08 22.76 21.47
C LEU A 747 3.41 23.91 22.41
N PHE A 748 2.57 24.94 22.45
CA PHE A 748 2.72 26.04 23.40
C PHE A 748 2.71 25.53 24.84
N ALA A 749 1.78 24.62 25.18
CA ALA A 749 1.70 24.02 26.50
C ALA A 749 2.99 23.29 26.92
N ARG A 750 3.68 22.66 25.98
CA ARG A 750 4.98 22.01 26.21
C ARG A 750 6.11 23.05 26.32
N ALA A 751 6.13 24.03 25.40
CA ALA A 751 7.14 25.07 25.36
C ALA A 751 7.17 25.91 26.63
N TRP A 752 6.03 26.43 27.10
CA TRP A 752 6.01 27.32 28.26
C TRP A 752 6.41 26.58 29.54
N ARG A 753 6.05 25.30 29.70
CA ARG A 753 6.47 24.48 30.86
C ARG A 753 7.99 24.29 30.87
N ARG A 754 8.58 24.05 29.69
CA ARG A 754 10.03 23.94 29.54
C ARG A 754 10.72 25.29 29.84
N ILE A 755 10.17 26.39 29.34
CA ILE A 755 10.65 27.75 29.64
C ILE A 755 10.57 28.03 31.15
N ALA A 756 9.48 27.68 31.82
CA ALA A 756 9.33 27.88 33.26
C ALA A 756 10.39 27.09 34.06
N SER A 757 10.62 25.82 33.71
CA SER A 757 11.66 24.99 34.34
C SER A 757 13.07 25.54 34.11
N GLU A 758 13.40 25.96 32.89
CA GLU A 758 14.67 26.61 32.57
C GLU A 758 14.83 27.96 33.27
N MET A 759 13.72 28.66 33.51
CA MET A 759 13.70 29.91 34.25
C MET A 759 13.93 29.71 35.73
N ASP A 760 13.34 28.67 36.33
CA ASP A 760 13.62 28.27 37.72
C ASP A 760 15.10 27.95 37.91
N ASN A 761 15.69 27.19 36.98
CA ASN A 761 17.12 26.89 37.00
C ASN A 761 17.98 28.16 36.89
N LEU A 762 17.63 29.09 35.98
CA LEU A 762 18.35 30.35 35.83
C LEU A 762 18.32 31.17 37.12
N LEU A 763 17.15 31.33 37.73
CA LEU A 763 16.98 32.11 38.95
C LEU A 763 17.68 31.45 40.13
N TYR A 764 17.54 30.14 40.30
CA TYR A 764 18.17 29.43 41.40
C TYR A 764 19.71 29.44 41.27
N HIS A 765 20.26 28.98 40.14
CA HIS A 765 21.70 28.79 40.01
C HIS A 765 22.49 30.04 39.62
N LYS A 766 21.88 31.01 38.92
CA LYS A 766 22.60 32.22 38.45
C LYS A 766 22.26 33.48 39.22
N LEU A 767 21.14 33.52 39.95
CA LEU A 767 20.79 34.65 40.82
C LEU A 767 20.95 34.27 42.29
N ILE A 768 20.20 33.28 42.78
CA ILE A 768 20.14 33.00 44.22
C ILE A 768 21.50 32.50 44.73
N LEU A 769 22.03 31.40 44.18
CA LEU A 769 23.25 30.77 44.69
C LEU A 769 24.54 31.60 44.48
N VAL A 770 24.49 32.64 43.64
CA VAL A 770 25.65 33.49 43.32
C VAL A 770 25.68 34.76 44.17
N ASN A 771 24.55 35.17 44.75
CA ASN A 771 24.41 36.41 45.50
C ASN A 771 24.24 36.16 47.00
N ARG A 772 24.56 37.18 47.81
CA ARG A 772 24.18 37.23 49.22
C ARG A 772 23.06 38.25 49.41
N PHE A 773 22.20 38.01 50.40
CA PHE A 773 20.98 38.79 50.57
C PHE A 773 20.92 39.42 51.96
N SER A 774 20.78 40.75 51.96
CA SER A 774 20.26 41.47 53.12
C SER A 774 18.76 41.15 53.29
N PRO A 775 18.16 41.37 54.47
CA PRO A 775 16.72 41.15 54.65
C PRO A 775 15.84 42.02 53.74
N ALA A 776 16.29 43.23 53.41
CA ALA A 776 15.60 44.09 52.43
C ALA A 776 15.73 43.53 51.00
N GLY A 777 16.91 43.04 50.60
CA GLY A 777 17.13 42.40 49.31
C GLY A 777 16.35 41.08 49.15
N ALA A 778 16.28 40.26 50.21
CA ALA A 778 15.48 39.03 50.24
C ALA A 778 13.97 39.32 50.10
N ALA A 779 13.49 40.39 50.74
CA ALA A 779 12.10 40.84 50.60
C ALA A 779 11.81 41.37 49.19
N GLN A 780 12.73 42.10 48.57
CA GLN A 780 12.61 42.55 47.18
C GLN A 780 12.60 41.37 46.20
N LEU A 781 13.47 40.36 46.37
CA LEU A 781 13.46 39.15 45.55
C LEU A 781 12.12 38.42 45.65
N ARG A 782 11.58 38.28 46.88
CA ARG A 782 10.25 37.71 47.10
C ARG A 782 9.17 38.51 46.38
N PHE A 783 9.24 39.84 46.42
CA PHE A 783 8.31 40.70 45.71
C PHE A 783 8.37 40.49 44.20
N ASP A 784 9.57 40.54 43.60
CA ASP A 784 9.78 40.37 42.16
C ASP A 784 9.27 39.00 41.67
N LEU A 785 9.49 37.93 42.43
CA LEU A 785 9.04 36.59 42.04
C LEU A 785 7.53 36.39 42.26
N THR A 786 7.01 36.69 43.44
CA THR A 786 5.61 36.41 43.80
C THR A 786 4.63 37.35 43.12
N ASN A 787 4.96 38.64 42.98
CA ASN A 787 4.03 39.65 42.45
C ASN A 787 4.23 39.97 40.97
N CYS A 788 5.37 39.57 40.38
CA CYS A 788 5.66 39.89 38.98
C CYS A 788 5.92 38.64 38.13
N LEU A 789 6.86 37.75 38.51
CA LEU A 789 7.18 36.58 37.69
C LEU A 789 6.06 35.53 37.67
N PHE A 790 5.61 35.04 38.83
CA PHE A 790 4.60 33.97 38.88
C PHE A 790 3.28 34.37 38.21
N PRO A 791 2.77 35.62 38.38
CA PRO A 791 1.56 36.05 37.67
C PRO A 791 1.67 36.04 36.14
N LEU A 792 2.87 36.13 35.54
CA LEU A 792 3.03 36.00 34.08
C LEU A 792 2.61 34.61 33.58
N PHE A 793 2.70 33.58 34.42
CA PHE A 793 2.28 32.21 34.08
C PHE A 793 0.84 31.90 34.49
N ALA A 794 0.19 32.77 35.27
CA ALA A 794 -1.21 32.59 35.66
C ALA A 794 -2.19 32.59 34.47
N LEU A 795 -1.77 33.12 33.32
CA LEU A 795 -2.52 33.03 32.05
C LEU A 795 -2.53 31.61 31.45
N TYR A 796 -1.66 30.71 31.91
CA TYR A 796 -1.41 29.41 31.30
C TYR A 796 -1.54 28.22 32.28
N THR A 797 -1.53 28.48 33.60
CA THR A 797 -1.71 27.48 34.64
C THR A 797 -2.39 28.06 35.87
N ASP A 798 -3.22 27.24 36.54
CA ASP A 798 -3.88 27.60 37.79
C ASP A 798 -2.91 27.68 38.99
N ARG A 799 -1.69 27.12 38.87
CA ARG A 799 -0.69 27.06 39.95
C ARG A 799 0.70 27.49 39.46
N PRO A 800 0.92 28.78 39.15
CA PRO A 800 2.17 29.25 38.56
C PRO A 800 3.39 29.02 39.44
N GLU A 801 3.25 29.12 40.76
CA GLU A 801 4.34 28.94 41.72
C GLU A 801 4.90 27.51 41.68
N SER A 802 4.07 26.52 41.34
CA SER A 802 4.50 25.11 41.26
C SER A 802 5.48 24.85 40.11
N CYS A 803 5.56 25.76 39.14
CA CYS A 803 6.49 25.67 38.02
C CYS A 803 7.90 26.15 38.39
N PHE A 804 8.08 26.77 39.57
CA PHE A 804 9.35 27.32 40.06
C PHE A 804 9.73 26.74 41.43
N PRO A 805 9.80 25.40 41.55
CA PRO A 805 9.96 24.75 42.85
C PRO A 805 11.19 25.24 43.62
N GLN A 806 12.36 25.30 42.97
CA GLN A 806 13.61 25.66 43.65
C GLN A 806 13.66 27.14 44.02
N SER A 807 13.26 28.03 43.11
CA SER A 807 13.26 29.47 43.39
C SER A 807 12.22 29.84 44.45
N ARG A 808 11.05 29.19 44.44
CA ARG A 808 10.00 29.39 45.44
C ARG A 808 10.45 28.95 46.83
N ASP A 809 11.05 27.77 46.92
CA ASP A 809 11.53 27.26 48.21
C ASP A 809 12.71 28.10 48.74
N ALA A 810 13.57 28.62 47.84
CA ALA A 810 14.66 29.51 48.20
C ALA A 810 14.18 30.82 48.83
N ILE A 811 13.17 31.47 48.25
CA ILE A 811 12.65 32.73 48.79
C ILE A 811 11.97 32.55 50.13
N ILE A 812 11.39 31.38 50.43
CA ILE A 812 10.87 31.05 51.76
C ILE A 812 12.02 31.07 52.77
N LEU A 813 13.11 30.33 52.50
CA LEU A 813 14.26 30.23 53.40
C LEU A 813 15.00 31.57 53.60
N LEU A 814 15.19 32.34 52.52
CA LEU A 814 15.84 33.65 52.59
C LEU A 814 15.04 34.67 53.41
N ASN A 815 13.72 34.55 53.47
CA ASN A 815 12.83 35.48 54.17
C ASN A 815 12.40 35.02 55.58
N LEU A 816 12.92 33.91 56.11
CA LEU A 816 12.65 33.49 57.49
C LEU A 816 13.12 34.55 58.50
N LEU A 817 12.50 34.61 59.68
CA LEU A 817 13.01 35.44 60.79
C LEU A 817 14.41 34.95 61.22
N ARG A 818 15.28 35.87 61.65
CA ARG A 818 16.69 35.57 61.98
C ARG A 818 16.83 34.38 62.94
N GLY A 819 16.13 34.41 64.06
CA GLY A 819 16.17 33.33 65.06
C GLY A 819 15.68 32.00 64.50
N SER A 820 14.60 32.01 63.70
CA SER A 820 14.07 30.80 63.06
C SER A 820 15.03 30.22 62.01
N ALA A 821 15.73 31.08 61.28
CA ALA A 821 16.69 30.69 60.26
C ALA A 821 17.98 30.09 60.85
N GLU A 822 18.51 30.68 61.92
CA GLU A 822 19.69 30.17 62.64
C GLU A 822 19.38 28.83 63.32
N LEU A 823 18.21 28.69 63.94
CA LEU A 823 17.74 27.42 64.52
C LEU A 823 17.59 26.35 63.45
N LEU A 824 16.94 26.66 62.33
CA LEU A 824 16.78 25.73 61.22
C LEU A 824 18.14 25.31 60.64
N ARG A 825 19.06 26.26 60.44
CA ARG A 825 20.41 25.98 59.92
C ARG A 825 21.23 25.09 60.86
N ASN A 826 21.20 25.34 62.16
CA ASN A 826 21.89 24.52 63.15
C ASN A 826 21.27 23.12 63.24
N ASN A 827 19.94 23.03 63.24
CA ASN A 827 19.22 21.76 63.23
C ASN A 827 19.53 20.91 61.99
N LEU A 828 19.61 21.53 60.81
CA LEU A 828 19.99 20.85 59.58
C LEU A 828 21.45 20.36 59.65
N ARG A 829 22.39 21.18 60.13
CA ARG A 829 23.81 20.79 60.28
C ARG A 829 24.00 19.64 61.26
N GLU A 830 23.32 19.67 62.40
CA GLU A 830 23.35 18.59 63.39
C GLU A 830 22.80 17.28 62.81
N ARG A 831 21.65 17.35 62.11
CA ARG A 831 21.01 16.17 61.50
C ARG A 831 21.77 15.61 60.30
N MET A 832 22.53 16.43 59.56
CA MET A 832 23.42 15.97 58.48
C MET A 832 24.72 15.33 59.00
N SER A 833 25.17 15.70 60.20
CA SER A 833 26.43 15.20 60.80
C SER A 833 26.27 13.97 61.71
N GLY A 834 25.04 13.63 62.11
CA GLY A 834 24.76 12.60 63.12
C GLY A 834 24.48 11.19 62.56
N THR A 835 25.16 10.18 63.11
CA THR A 835 25.09 8.75 62.74
C THR A 835 23.83 7.99 63.21
N GLN A 836 22.72 8.67 63.53
CA GLN A 836 21.51 8.02 64.06
C GLN A 836 20.40 7.83 63.01
N ALA A 837 19.88 6.61 62.94
CA ALA A 837 19.00 6.08 61.90
C ALA A 837 17.54 6.61 61.89
N ASP A 838 17.18 7.59 62.73
CA ASP A 838 15.78 8.05 62.92
C ASP A 838 15.56 9.56 62.71
N ASN A 839 16.56 10.29 62.21
CA ASN A 839 16.44 11.72 61.92
C ASN A 839 16.05 11.93 60.46
N ASN A 840 14.77 12.13 60.16
CA ASN A 840 14.37 12.64 58.83
C ASN A 840 14.76 14.14 58.73
N PRO A 841 15.81 14.52 57.98
CA PRO A 841 16.27 15.91 57.89
C PRO A 841 15.26 16.80 57.13
N LEU A 842 14.29 16.20 56.44
CA LEU A 842 13.29 16.90 55.64
C LEU A 842 12.07 17.39 56.45
N GLY A 843 11.83 16.85 57.65
CA GLY A 843 10.64 17.19 58.46
C GLY A 843 10.46 18.69 58.71
N PRO A 844 11.47 19.40 59.23
CA PRO A 844 11.41 20.86 59.46
C PRO A 844 11.26 21.68 58.17
N LEU A 845 11.75 21.18 57.03
CA LEU A 845 11.61 21.85 55.74
C LEU A 845 10.17 21.73 55.21
N ILE A 846 9.58 20.54 55.31
CA ILE A 846 8.20 20.27 54.90
C ILE A 846 7.21 21.12 55.71
N GLU A 847 7.42 21.29 57.02
CA GLU A 847 6.60 22.15 57.88
C GLU A 847 6.63 23.63 57.48
N LEU A 848 7.73 24.08 56.85
CA LEU A 848 7.90 25.44 56.33
C LEU A 848 7.41 25.60 54.89
N GLY A 849 6.87 24.54 54.28
CA GLY A 849 6.42 24.56 52.89
C GLY A 849 7.54 24.44 51.85
N VAL A 850 8.73 23.97 52.26
CA VAL A 850 9.86 23.65 51.39
C VAL A 850 9.79 22.17 51.04
N PHE A 851 9.60 21.87 49.75
CA PHE A 851 9.30 20.51 49.27
C PHE A 851 10.29 20.01 48.21
N SER A 852 11.05 20.90 47.58
CA SER A 852 11.83 20.61 46.38
C SER A 852 13.34 20.59 46.59
N MET A 853 13.83 21.11 47.72
CA MET A 853 15.26 21.19 48.02
C MET A 853 15.74 20.05 48.91
N THR A 854 16.99 19.65 48.72
CA THR A 854 17.67 18.77 49.69
C THR A 854 18.08 19.54 50.96
N PRO A 855 18.33 18.85 52.09
CA PRO A 855 18.83 19.48 53.31
C PRO A 855 20.13 20.28 53.09
N GLU A 856 21.02 19.80 52.21
CA GLU A 856 22.26 20.47 51.84
C GLU A 856 22.01 21.75 51.04
N GLU A 857 21.10 21.69 50.06
CA GLU A 857 20.67 22.85 49.27
C GLU A 857 20.00 23.92 50.15
N ALA A 858 19.17 23.49 51.10
CA ALA A 858 18.52 24.39 52.05
C ALA A 858 19.53 25.06 53.00
N GLU A 859 20.53 24.32 53.50
CA GLU A 859 21.61 24.89 54.31
C GLU A 859 22.44 25.90 53.50
N LEU A 860 22.76 25.56 52.25
CA LEU A 860 23.46 26.45 51.34
C LEU A 860 22.68 27.76 51.16
N VAL A 861 21.37 27.70 50.86
CA VAL A 861 20.53 28.91 50.71
C VAL A 861 20.48 29.72 52.01
N LEU A 862 20.36 29.08 53.17
CA LEU A 862 20.39 29.77 54.47
C LEU A 862 21.74 30.46 54.74
N SER A 863 22.85 29.92 54.23
CA SER A 863 24.18 30.51 54.37
C SER A 863 24.38 31.81 53.57
N LEU A 864 23.57 32.02 52.52
CA LEU A 864 23.63 33.20 51.65
C LEU A 864 23.01 34.44 52.29
N ARG A 865 22.33 34.29 53.42
CA ARG A 865 21.80 35.40 54.20
C ARG A 865 22.94 36.19 54.85
N GLU A 866 22.88 37.51 54.77
CA GLU A 866 23.80 38.38 55.48
C GLU A 866 23.41 38.50 56.96
N ILE A 867 24.41 38.46 57.84
CA ILE A 867 24.25 38.67 59.28
C ILE A 867 24.60 40.13 59.51
N PRO A 868 23.64 41.02 59.84
CA PRO A 868 24.00 42.37 60.24
C PRO A 868 24.78 42.30 61.57
N ASP A 869 25.93 42.98 61.58
CA ASP A 869 26.77 43.16 62.77
C ASP A 869 25.99 43.78 63.94
#